data_AF-A0A8C0FIP8-F1
#
_entry.id   AF-A0A8C0FIP8-F1
#
_cell.length_a   1.000
_cell.length_b   1.000
_cell.length_c   1.000
_cell.angle_alpha   90.00
_cell.angle_beta   90.00
_cell.angle_gamma   90.00
#
_symmetry.space_group_name_H-M   'P 1'
#
loop_
_entity.id
_entity.type
_entity.pdbx_description
1 polymer ?
#
loop_
_entity_poly.entity_id
_entity_poly.type
_entity_poly.pdbx_seq_one_letter_code
_entity_poly.pdbx_strand_id
1 'polypeptide(L)'
;MQIGWCTLNCRFNQEEGVGDTPDSYAYDGNRVRKWNVTTTNYGKSWAAGDIVSCLIDLDEGTIAFCLNGISLGTAFDNITRGAGMAYFPAISLSFKESVAFNFGSRPLRYPVEGYRPLQDPPVADLVKARKLLGYLKNVIHIGIDVTEGKLVEKDTSMWQLQGEPTVLITLAHIFNYFSPLMCKVYLVEDVLMTFLLSILERGGAVEAHPLIQQLLDLMWLLMEEYEVHECLKQLLMSLLRAYRFSPIIPDLGLQIHYLRLTIAVLKHEKSRKYLLSNVLFDVLRSVVFFYIKSPLRVEEAGLQELIPTTWWPNRFTKEGKESKEVKEESAEERLRRRAYERGCQRLKKRIEVVEGLQVQILKLLLNNKDRGGGEASRYIFLNKFRKFLQENASNRGNLTVLCPPEYMVCFLHRLIAALRFFWDGHKAKTPAALSSEEAYVPPQLFYNGKVDYFDLQRLGGLLSHLKKTLKDDLAAKANVLIDPAELQAVTMDDLDEDEESATSAAQRPSTALAIGGLLPPGWLSSPTLGRANRFLSTAAVSLMNPRRPLGTLEKIKVRTLSVEQRTEEDIEGSHGNEGLLLGRPPEEPDQPITENSLLEILDGIVMMYNLSVHQQLGKMVGVSDDVNEYAMALKDTEEKISRCPKRRRDIHEELLKSQKVFSEKLNHLSRRLAWINVTIYSKEKMQDVYWLLRVCIRTIEHGDRTGSLFAFMPEFYLSVAMNSYSALKNYFSPVNSMEELPGKG
;
A
#
# COMPACT_ATOMS: atom_id res chain seq x y z
N MET A 1 1.63 -7.83 -23.36
CA MET A 1 0.15 -7.79 -23.26
C MET A 1 -0.49 -7.45 -24.60
N GLN A 2 -1.48 -8.23 -25.04
CA GLN A 2 -2.39 -7.93 -26.16
C GLN A 2 -3.82 -8.10 -25.65
N ILE A 3 -4.72 -7.14 -25.92
CA ILE A 3 -6.12 -7.16 -25.46
C ILE A 3 -7.08 -6.91 -26.62
N GLY A 4 -8.20 -7.64 -26.67
CA GLY A 4 -9.23 -7.39 -27.68
C GLY A 4 -10.31 -8.45 -27.70
N TRP A 5 -10.64 -8.93 -28.90
CA TRP A 5 -11.78 -9.81 -29.16
C TRP A 5 -11.34 -11.05 -29.96
N CYS A 6 -11.97 -12.19 -29.72
CA CYS A 6 -11.78 -13.41 -30.50
C CYS A 6 -13.10 -14.16 -30.74
N THR A 7 -13.16 -14.99 -31.77
CA THR A 7 -14.26 -15.95 -31.94
C THR A 7 -13.91 -17.30 -31.29
N LEU A 8 -14.90 -18.21 -31.22
CA LEU A 8 -14.69 -19.58 -30.72
C LEU A 8 -13.72 -20.42 -31.57
N ASN A 9 -13.42 -19.99 -32.80
CA ASN A 9 -12.53 -20.72 -33.70
C ASN A 9 -11.04 -20.49 -33.37
N CYS A 10 -10.72 -19.49 -32.56
CA CYS A 10 -9.34 -19.19 -32.17
C CYS A 10 -8.75 -20.34 -31.35
N ARG A 11 -7.56 -20.78 -31.76
CA ARG A 11 -6.73 -21.71 -30.99
C ARG A 11 -5.50 -20.96 -30.52
N PHE A 12 -5.30 -20.92 -29.21
CA PHE A 12 -4.15 -20.25 -28.60
C PHE A 12 -3.11 -21.28 -28.14
N ASN A 13 -1.84 -20.91 -28.22
CA ASN A 13 -0.73 -21.72 -27.72
C ASN A 13 0.34 -20.79 -27.11
N GLN A 14 1.55 -21.29 -26.86
CA GLN A 14 2.63 -20.48 -26.25
C GLN A 14 3.17 -19.39 -27.18
N GLU A 15 3.01 -19.56 -28.49
CA GLU A 15 3.53 -18.65 -29.53
C GLU A 15 2.41 -17.76 -30.11
N GLU A 16 1.18 -18.26 -30.16
CA GLU A 16 0.01 -17.58 -30.74
C GLU A 16 -0.98 -17.12 -29.66
N GLY A 17 -1.09 -15.80 -29.53
CA GLY A 17 -2.02 -15.12 -28.65
C GLY A 17 -3.19 -14.45 -29.37
N VAL A 18 -3.88 -13.57 -28.64
CA VAL A 18 -4.98 -12.77 -29.19
C VAL A 18 -4.41 -11.77 -30.19
N GLY A 19 -4.94 -11.79 -31.41
CA GLY A 19 -4.48 -10.97 -32.52
C GLY A 19 -3.56 -11.70 -33.49
N ASP A 20 -3.10 -12.92 -33.16
CA ASP A 20 -2.21 -13.69 -34.03
C ASP A 20 -3.00 -14.63 -34.98
N THR A 21 -4.31 -14.78 -34.78
CA THR A 21 -5.19 -15.61 -35.63
C THR A 21 -6.16 -14.76 -36.45
N PRO A 22 -6.65 -15.24 -37.62
CA PRO A 22 -7.62 -14.51 -38.45
C PRO A 22 -8.92 -14.15 -37.72
N ASP A 23 -9.31 -15.00 -36.77
CA ASP A 23 -10.52 -14.90 -35.96
C ASP A 23 -10.34 -14.04 -34.68
N SER A 24 -9.18 -13.40 -34.52
CA SER A 24 -8.86 -12.58 -33.34
C SER A 24 -8.32 -11.20 -33.70
N TYR A 25 -8.70 -10.21 -32.90
CA TYR A 25 -8.36 -8.82 -33.10
C TYR A 25 -7.85 -8.25 -31.79
N ALA A 26 -6.62 -7.72 -31.78
CA ALA A 26 -6.03 -7.19 -30.56
C ALA A 26 -5.37 -5.83 -30.73
N TYR A 27 -5.28 -5.14 -29.60
CA TYR A 27 -4.50 -3.96 -29.39
C TYR A 27 -3.32 -4.25 -28.46
N ASP A 28 -2.13 -3.85 -28.87
CA ASP A 28 -0.90 -3.85 -28.08
C ASP A 28 -0.44 -2.40 -27.89
N GLY A 29 -0.80 -1.82 -26.74
CA GLY A 29 -0.40 -0.46 -26.39
C GLY A 29 1.05 -0.33 -25.94
N ASN A 30 1.81 -1.41 -25.73
CA ASN A 30 3.25 -1.27 -25.49
C ASN A 30 3.99 -1.04 -26.82
N ARG A 31 3.61 -1.80 -27.86
CA ARG A 31 4.19 -1.66 -29.21
C ARG A 31 3.44 -0.67 -30.11
N VAL A 32 2.35 -0.08 -29.61
CA VAL A 32 1.50 0.91 -30.30
C VAL A 32 0.99 0.35 -31.64
N ARG A 33 0.43 -0.85 -31.56
CA ARG A 33 0.06 -1.66 -32.73
C ARG A 33 -1.29 -2.34 -32.54
N LYS A 34 -1.97 -2.59 -33.66
CA LYS A 34 -3.09 -3.52 -33.74
C LYS A 34 -2.65 -4.82 -34.42
N TRP A 35 -3.26 -5.93 -34.04
CA TRP A 35 -2.90 -7.29 -34.45
C TRP A 35 -4.14 -8.05 -34.95
N ASN A 36 -4.05 -8.57 -36.17
CA ASN A 36 -4.94 -9.59 -36.73
C ASN A 36 -4.12 -10.37 -37.78
N VAL A 37 -3.44 -11.44 -37.35
CA VAL A 37 -2.39 -12.20 -38.07
C VAL A 37 -1.14 -11.36 -38.37
N THR A 38 -1.34 -10.17 -38.94
CA THR A 38 -0.32 -9.17 -39.22
C THR A 38 -0.47 -7.98 -38.28
N THR A 39 0.62 -7.22 -38.13
CA THR A 39 0.66 -6.06 -37.25
C THR A 39 0.78 -4.75 -38.03
N THR A 40 -0.01 -3.75 -37.61
CA THR A 40 0.03 -2.39 -38.16
C THR A 40 0.03 -1.35 -37.03
N ASN A 41 0.60 -0.17 -37.29
CA ASN A 41 0.64 0.91 -36.31
C ASN A 41 -0.79 1.38 -35.99
N TYR A 42 -1.10 1.49 -34.69
CA TYR A 42 -2.42 1.94 -34.23
C TYR A 42 -2.35 2.38 -32.76
N GLY A 43 -3.09 3.43 -32.41
CA GLY A 43 -3.29 3.84 -31.02
C GLY A 43 -2.14 4.65 -30.43
N LYS A 44 -1.98 4.54 -29.10
CA LYS A 44 -1.02 5.32 -28.29
C LYS A 44 -0.40 4.45 -27.20
N SER A 45 0.85 4.75 -26.80
CA SER A 45 1.47 3.97 -25.73
C SER A 45 0.68 4.02 -24.41
N TRP A 46 0.42 2.86 -23.80
CA TRP A 46 -0.18 2.75 -22.48
C TRP A 46 0.86 2.74 -21.37
N ALA A 47 0.40 2.98 -20.16
CA ALA A 47 1.17 3.05 -18.94
C ALA A 47 0.45 2.31 -17.81
N ALA A 48 1.19 1.93 -16.77
CA ALA A 48 0.61 1.23 -15.63
C ALA A 48 -0.54 2.03 -14.99
N GLY A 49 -1.69 1.38 -14.84
CA GLY A 49 -2.90 1.98 -14.27
C GLY A 49 -3.75 2.78 -15.26
N ASP A 50 -3.45 2.75 -16.56
CA ASP A 50 -4.38 3.20 -17.58
C ASP A 50 -5.58 2.27 -17.70
N ILE A 51 -6.67 2.81 -18.24
CA ILE A 51 -7.90 2.07 -18.52
C ILE A 51 -8.14 2.05 -20.03
N VAL A 52 -8.21 0.85 -20.58
CA VAL A 52 -8.53 0.62 -21.99
C VAL A 52 -9.99 0.19 -22.09
N SER A 53 -10.77 0.90 -22.90
CA SER A 53 -12.13 0.47 -23.29
C SER A 53 -12.03 -0.24 -24.65
N CYS A 54 -12.55 -1.46 -24.73
CA CYS A 54 -12.57 -2.26 -25.96
C CYS A 54 -13.99 -2.26 -26.49
N LEU A 55 -14.19 -1.72 -27.70
CA LEU A 55 -15.49 -1.51 -28.30
C LEU A 55 -15.64 -2.44 -29.51
N ILE A 56 -16.82 -3.03 -29.65
CA ILE A 56 -17.19 -3.84 -30.82
C ILE A 56 -18.60 -3.46 -31.24
N ASP A 57 -18.76 -3.16 -32.51
CA ASP A 57 -20.03 -2.88 -33.15
C ASP A 57 -20.27 -3.96 -34.21
N LEU A 58 -21.23 -4.85 -33.97
CA LEU A 58 -21.55 -5.94 -34.89
C LEU A 58 -22.47 -5.48 -36.02
N ASP A 59 -23.21 -4.39 -35.85
CA ASP A 59 -24.09 -3.84 -36.88
C ASP A 59 -23.26 -3.17 -37.96
N GLU A 60 -22.29 -2.33 -37.57
CA GLU A 60 -21.33 -1.69 -38.47
C GLU A 60 -20.14 -2.61 -38.83
N GLY A 61 -19.90 -3.65 -38.03
CA GLY A 61 -18.78 -4.56 -38.22
C GLY A 61 -17.42 -3.91 -37.94
N THR A 62 -17.34 -3.16 -36.84
CA THR A 62 -16.12 -2.43 -36.45
C THR A 62 -15.65 -2.79 -35.05
N ILE A 63 -14.33 -2.68 -34.82
CA ILE A 63 -13.71 -2.74 -33.50
C ILE A 63 -12.90 -1.46 -33.29
N ALA A 64 -13.03 -0.85 -32.12
CA ALA A 64 -12.31 0.35 -31.74
C ALA A 64 -11.83 0.26 -30.29
N PHE A 65 -10.84 1.07 -29.95
CA PHE A 65 -10.31 1.15 -28.59
C PHE A 65 -10.29 2.59 -28.10
N CYS A 66 -10.50 2.78 -26.81
CA CYS A 66 -10.28 4.06 -26.14
C CYS A 66 -9.25 3.89 -25.02
N LEU A 67 -8.36 4.88 -24.85
CA LEU A 67 -7.40 4.93 -23.77
C LEU A 67 -7.76 6.09 -22.85
N ASN A 68 -8.09 5.79 -21.59
CA ASN A 68 -8.52 6.78 -20.60
C ASN A 68 -9.68 7.67 -21.08
N GLY A 69 -10.65 7.07 -21.78
CA GLY A 69 -11.81 7.76 -22.36
C GLY A 69 -11.55 8.48 -23.69
N ILE A 70 -10.31 8.53 -24.16
CA ILE A 70 -9.96 9.14 -25.46
C ILE A 70 -9.98 8.07 -26.54
N SER A 71 -10.78 8.28 -27.60
CA SER A 71 -10.83 7.38 -28.75
C SER A 71 -9.49 7.31 -29.48
N LEU A 72 -9.09 6.09 -29.85
CA LEU A 72 -7.91 5.82 -30.67
C LEU A 72 -8.26 5.67 -32.17
N GLY A 73 -9.52 5.94 -32.54
CA GLY A 73 -10.06 5.70 -33.87
C GLY A 73 -10.45 4.25 -34.12
N THR A 74 -11.04 3.96 -35.29
CA THR A 74 -11.42 2.59 -35.67
C THR A 74 -10.17 1.73 -35.87
N ALA A 75 -10.08 0.62 -35.14
CA ALA A 75 -8.98 -0.32 -35.26
C ALA A 75 -9.22 -1.30 -36.40
N PHE A 76 -10.43 -1.86 -36.50
CA PHE A 76 -10.77 -2.82 -37.53
C PHE A 76 -12.15 -2.51 -38.09
N ASP A 77 -12.28 -2.68 -39.39
CA ASP A 77 -13.50 -2.55 -40.17
C ASP A 77 -13.79 -3.87 -40.89
N ASN A 78 -15.05 -4.06 -41.30
CA ASN A 78 -15.49 -5.26 -42.01
C ASN A 78 -15.13 -6.57 -41.29
N ILE A 79 -15.26 -6.61 -39.96
CA ILE A 79 -15.04 -7.86 -39.21
C ILE A 79 -16.02 -8.94 -39.66
N THR A 80 -15.62 -10.20 -39.53
CA THR A 80 -16.43 -11.35 -39.92
C THR A 80 -17.73 -11.39 -39.11
N ARG A 81 -18.86 -11.51 -39.80
CA ARG A 81 -20.21 -11.51 -39.20
C ARG A 81 -21.07 -12.57 -39.85
N GLY A 82 -22.04 -13.09 -39.10
CA GLY A 82 -23.05 -14.01 -39.63
C GLY A 82 -23.73 -14.83 -38.55
N ALA A 83 -24.71 -15.63 -38.96
CA ALA A 83 -25.48 -16.46 -38.04
C ALA A 83 -24.57 -17.44 -37.28
N GLY A 84 -24.74 -17.51 -35.96
CA GLY A 84 -23.95 -18.40 -35.10
C GLY A 84 -22.54 -17.90 -34.76
N MET A 85 -22.14 -16.72 -35.20
CA MET A 85 -20.87 -16.12 -34.78
C MET A 85 -21.04 -15.28 -33.51
N ALA A 86 -20.07 -15.40 -32.60
CA ALA A 86 -19.99 -14.61 -31.39
C ALA A 86 -18.53 -14.22 -31.14
N TYR A 87 -18.35 -13.02 -30.58
CA TYR A 87 -17.06 -12.51 -30.14
C TYR A 87 -16.97 -12.52 -28.62
N PHE A 88 -15.80 -12.85 -28.11
CA PHE A 88 -15.49 -12.95 -26.68
C PHE A 88 -14.34 -12.01 -26.36
N PRO A 89 -14.37 -11.29 -25.23
CA PRO A 89 -13.21 -10.54 -24.76
C PRO A 89 -12.05 -11.49 -24.51
N ALA A 90 -10.87 -11.13 -24.99
CA ALA A 90 -9.69 -11.98 -24.90
C ALA A 90 -8.44 -11.16 -24.58
N ILE A 91 -7.49 -11.80 -23.88
CA ILE A 91 -6.20 -11.21 -23.54
C ILE A 91 -5.08 -12.23 -23.65
N SER A 92 -3.89 -11.77 -24.03
CA SER A 92 -2.63 -12.48 -23.86
C SER A 92 -1.71 -11.71 -22.93
N LEU A 93 -1.24 -12.39 -21.88
CA LEU A 93 -0.35 -11.84 -20.85
C LEU A 93 1.01 -12.54 -20.90
N SER A 94 2.07 -11.76 -20.82
CA SER A 94 3.43 -12.25 -20.58
C SER A 94 3.70 -12.39 -19.08
N PHE A 95 4.82 -13.02 -18.73
CA PHE A 95 5.21 -13.21 -17.33
C PHE A 95 5.28 -11.87 -16.57
N LYS A 96 4.72 -11.84 -15.35
CA LYS A 96 4.60 -10.66 -14.46
C LYS A 96 3.64 -9.55 -14.91
N GLU A 97 2.89 -9.71 -16.00
CA GLU A 97 1.83 -8.78 -16.35
C GLU A 97 0.56 -9.03 -15.52
N SER A 98 -0.19 -7.97 -15.20
CA SER A 98 -1.43 -8.04 -14.43
C SER A 98 -2.45 -7.03 -14.97
N VAL A 99 -3.72 -7.44 -15.00
CA VAL A 99 -4.84 -6.65 -15.50
C VAL A 99 -6.06 -6.85 -14.59
N ALA A 100 -6.92 -5.84 -14.51
CA ALA A 100 -8.23 -5.95 -13.86
C ALA A 100 -9.33 -5.69 -14.89
N PHE A 101 -10.26 -6.62 -15.03
CA PHE A 101 -11.40 -6.49 -15.93
C PHE A 101 -12.61 -5.91 -15.21
N ASN A 102 -13.33 -5.01 -15.89
CA ASN A 102 -14.67 -4.61 -15.49
C ASN A 102 -15.63 -4.86 -16.65
N PHE A 103 -16.35 -5.97 -16.59
CA PHE A 103 -17.36 -6.32 -17.59
C PHE A 103 -18.73 -5.68 -17.31
N GLY A 104 -18.85 -4.80 -16.32
CA GLY A 104 -20.10 -4.14 -15.93
C GLY A 104 -20.56 -4.47 -14.51
N SER A 105 -19.83 -5.32 -13.77
CA SER A 105 -20.09 -5.60 -12.36
C SER A 105 -19.91 -4.38 -11.45
N ARG A 106 -19.24 -3.33 -11.96
CA ARG A 106 -19.06 -2.02 -11.31
C ARG A 106 -19.30 -0.90 -12.34
N PRO A 107 -19.62 0.33 -11.90
CA PRO A 107 -19.72 1.48 -12.81
C PRO A 107 -18.50 1.61 -13.72
N LEU A 108 -18.73 1.87 -15.01
CA LEU A 108 -17.64 2.15 -15.95
C LEU A 108 -17.08 3.54 -15.66
N ARG A 109 -15.75 3.67 -15.59
CA ARG A 109 -15.09 4.97 -15.39
C ARG A 109 -15.22 5.88 -16.63
N TYR A 110 -15.15 5.28 -17.82
CA TYR A 110 -15.23 5.95 -19.11
C TYR A 110 -16.32 5.26 -19.94
N PRO A 111 -17.61 5.46 -19.64
CA PRO A 111 -18.68 4.94 -20.48
C PRO A 111 -18.61 5.59 -21.87
N VAL A 112 -18.88 4.81 -22.92
CA VAL A 112 -18.88 5.28 -24.31
C VAL A 112 -20.31 5.31 -24.83
N GLU A 113 -20.71 6.45 -25.37
CA GLU A 113 -22.05 6.64 -25.94
C GLU A 113 -22.32 5.64 -27.07
N GLY A 114 -23.54 5.10 -27.13
CA GLY A 114 -23.92 4.06 -28.10
C GLY A 114 -23.51 2.63 -27.72
N TYR A 115 -22.59 2.43 -26.77
CA TYR A 115 -22.14 1.11 -26.33
C TYR A 115 -22.70 0.71 -24.95
N ARG A 116 -22.75 -0.59 -24.69
CA ARG A 116 -23.17 -1.17 -23.41
C ARG A 116 -22.08 -2.09 -22.84
N PRO A 117 -21.93 -2.17 -21.51
CA PRO A 117 -21.12 -3.21 -20.88
C PRO A 117 -21.70 -4.61 -21.16
N LEU A 118 -20.89 -5.66 -20.97
CA LEU A 118 -21.37 -7.05 -21.10
C LEU A 118 -22.39 -7.43 -20.02
N GLN A 119 -22.24 -6.85 -18.83
CA GLN A 119 -23.20 -6.94 -17.75
C GLN A 119 -23.86 -5.57 -17.58
N ASP A 120 -25.16 -5.50 -17.85
CA ASP A 120 -25.93 -4.27 -17.69
C ASP A 120 -25.96 -3.79 -16.22
N PRO A 121 -26.00 -2.46 -15.99
CA PRO A 121 -26.22 -1.90 -14.66
C PRO A 121 -27.49 -2.45 -14.01
N PRO A 122 -27.52 -2.69 -12.69
CA PRO A 122 -28.71 -3.17 -11.99
C PRO A 122 -29.72 -2.02 -11.78
N VAL A 123 -30.38 -1.59 -12.86
CA VAL A 123 -31.23 -0.36 -12.90
C VAL A 123 -32.31 -0.35 -11.82
N ALA A 124 -33.03 -1.46 -11.63
CA ALA A 124 -34.09 -1.55 -10.63
C ALA A 124 -33.55 -1.33 -9.20
N ASP A 125 -32.42 -1.95 -8.87
CA ASP A 125 -31.78 -1.79 -7.57
C ASP A 125 -31.20 -0.38 -7.39
N LEU A 126 -30.63 0.21 -8.44
CA LEU A 126 -30.12 1.59 -8.42
C LEU A 126 -31.23 2.60 -8.11
N VAL A 127 -32.37 2.49 -8.78
CA VAL A 127 -33.54 3.35 -8.53
C VAL A 127 -34.02 3.18 -7.08
N LYS A 128 -34.11 1.93 -6.61
CA LYS A 128 -34.52 1.64 -5.23
C LYS A 128 -33.53 2.21 -4.20
N ALA A 129 -32.23 1.98 -4.39
CA ALA A 129 -31.18 2.46 -3.49
C ALA A 129 -31.14 3.99 -3.42
N ARG A 130 -31.23 4.69 -4.56
CA ARG A 130 -31.25 6.16 -4.61
C ARG A 130 -32.48 6.73 -3.93
N LYS A 131 -33.65 6.09 -4.08
CA LYS A 131 -34.89 6.49 -3.41
C LYS A 131 -34.80 6.33 -1.89
N LEU A 132 -34.31 5.18 -1.41
CA LEU A 132 -34.08 4.91 0.01
C LEU A 132 -33.06 5.87 0.61
N LEU A 133 -31.97 6.17 -0.11
CA LEU A 133 -30.99 7.17 0.29
C LEU A 133 -31.62 8.57 0.38
N GLY A 134 -32.52 8.92 -0.55
CA GLY A 134 -33.29 10.15 -0.47
C GLY A 134 -34.16 10.23 0.78
N TYR A 135 -34.82 9.14 1.16
CA TYR A 135 -35.56 9.06 2.41
C TYR A 135 -34.66 9.20 3.65
N LEU A 136 -33.51 8.52 3.65
CA LEU A 136 -32.51 8.65 4.71
C LEU A 136 -32.06 10.11 4.86
N LYS A 137 -31.75 10.79 3.75
CA LYS A 137 -31.41 12.22 3.75
C LYS A 137 -32.53 13.05 4.37
N ASN A 138 -33.77 12.86 3.94
CA ASN A 138 -34.91 13.62 4.44
C ASN A 138 -35.09 13.43 5.95
N VAL A 139 -35.01 12.18 6.44
CA VAL A 139 -35.14 11.88 7.88
C VAL A 139 -34.02 12.52 8.70
N ILE A 140 -32.80 12.60 8.15
CA ILE A 140 -31.66 13.26 8.82
C ILE A 140 -31.82 14.79 8.80
N HIS A 141 -32.42 15.37 7.75
CA HIS A 141 -32.54 16.83 7.59
C HIS A 141 -33.82 17.42 8.20
N ILE A 142 -34.83 16.60 8.49
CA ILE A 142 -36.13 17.07 8.94
C ILE A 142 -36.33 16.65 10.40
N GLY A 143 -36.44 17.64 11.30
CA GLY A 143 -36.84 17.43 12.68
C GLY A 143 -38.32 17.74 12.91
N ILE A 144 -38.88 17.24 14.02
CA ILE A 144 -40.22 17.63 14.48
C ILE A 144 -40.05 18.67 15.59
N ASP A 145 -40.64 19.85 15.40
CA ASP A 145 -40.80 20.82 16.48
C ASP A 145 -41.89 20.29 17.42
N VAL A 146 -41.50 19.89 18.64
CA VAL A 146 -42.42 19.33 19.64
C VAL A 146 -43.40 20.37 20.16
N THR A 147 -43.08 21.66 20.03
CA THR A 147 -43.93 22.77 20.48
C THR A 147 -44.99 23.16 19.46
N GLU A 148 -44.66 23.12 18.16
CA GLU A 148 -45.58 23.46 17.07
C GLU A 148 -46.16 22.26 16.31
N GLY A 149 -45.63 21.05 16.52
CA GLY A 149 -46.01 19.84 15.78
C GLY A 149 -45.64 19.89 14.28
N LYS A 150 -44.74 20.79 13.87
CA LYS A 150 -44.35 21.01 12.47
C LYS A 150 -42.99 20.39 12.14
N LEU A 151 -42.82 20.06 10.87
CA LEU A 151 -41.54 19.64 10.32
C LEU A 151 -40.65 20.88 10.10
N VAL A 152 -39.44 20.85 10.63
CA VAL A 152 -38.46 21.94 10.52
C VAL A 152 -37.17 21.38 9.93
N GLU A 153 -36.59 22.08 8.96
CA GLU A 153 -35.27 21.74 8.43
C GLU A 153 -34.18 22.03 9.47
N LYS A 154 -33.34 21.03 9.74
CA LYS A 154 -32.18 21.12 10.62
C LYS A 154 -30.90 21.07 9.80
N ASP A 155 -29.88 21.80 10.25
CA ASP A 155 -28.54 21.69 9.66
C ASP A 155 -27.98 20.27 9.92
N THR A 156 -27.58 19.59 8.85
CA THR A 156 -27.02 18.23 8.88
C THR A 156 -25.75 18.15 9.73
N SER A 157 -25.03 19.26 9.88
CA SER A 157 -23.82 19.34 10.73
C SER A 157 -24.13 19.18 12.22
N MET A 158 -25.38 19.48 12.62
CA MET A 158 -25.87 19.41 14.00
C MET A 158 -26.69 18.15 14.28
N TRP A 159 -26.92 17.29 13.28
CA TRP A 159 -27.63 16.04 13.51
C TRP A 159 -26.89 15.23 14.58
N GLN A 160 -27.62 14.59 15.48
CA GLN A 160 -27.08 13.66 16.45
C GLN A 160 -28.04 12.49 16.57
N LEU A 161 -27.52 11.31 16.87
CA LEU A 161 -28.30 10.14 17.23
C LEU A 161 -28.91 10.32 18.64
N GLN A 162 -29.75 11.33 18.82
CA GLN A 162 -30.48 11.55 20.05
C GLN A 162 -31.92 11.07 19.91
N GLY A 163 -32.16 9.86 20.42
CA GLY A 163 -33.33 9.50 21.25
C GLY A 163 -34.75 9.59 20.69
N GLU A 164 -35.03 10.21 19.54
CA GLU A 164 -36.39 10.27 19.00
C GLU A 164 -36.81 8.89 18.46
N PRO A 165 -37.69 8.14 19.15
CA PRO A 165 -37.99 6.76 18.77
C PRO A 165 -38.59 6.67 17.37
N THR A 166 -39.38 7.67 16.97
CA THR A 166 -39.98 7.77 15.63
C THR A 166 -38.92 7.85 14.53
N VAL A 167 -37.86 8.64 14.75
CA VAL A 167 -36.74 8.76 13.81
C VAL A 167 -36.01 7.41 13.72
N LEU A 168 -35.68 6.79 14.85
CA LEU A 168 -34.99 5.50 14.88
C LEU A 168 -35.80 4.37 14.22
N ILE A 169 -37.10 4.28 14.49
CA ILE A 169 -38.00 3.29 13.87
C ILE A 169 -38.11 3.53 12.36
N THR A 170 -38.22 4.79 11.95
CA THR A 170 -38.26 5.15 10.52
C THR A 170 -36.95 4.77 9.83
N LEU A 171 -35.81 5.07 10.46
CA LEU A 171 -34.49 4.66 9.97
C LEU A 171 -34.37 3.14 9.90
N ALA A 172 -34.81 2.41 10.92
CA ALA A 172 -34.80 0.95 10.91
C ALA A 172 -35.61 0.37 9.73
N HIS A 173 -36.79 0.94 9.43
CA HIS A 173 -37.57 0.55 8.26
C HIS A 173 -36.88 0.87 6.93
N ILE A 174 -36.17 2.01 6.83
CA ILE A 174 -35.36 2.32 5.64
C ILE A 174 -34.22 1.30 5.50
N PHE A 175 -33.50 1.02 6.59
CA PHE A 175 -32.37 0.09 6.60
C PHE A 175 -32.79 -1.34 6.26
N ASN A 176 -33.96 -1.81 6.70
CA ASN A 176 -34.50 -3.13 6.32
C ASN A 176 -34.53 -3.37 4.79
N TYR A 177 -34.67 -2.32 3.99
CA TYR A 177 -34.60 -2.41 2.52
C TYR A 177 -33.29 -1.91 1.92
N PHE A 178 -32.54 -1.07 2.63
CA PHE A 178 -31.30 -0.47 2.18
C PHE A 178 -30.09 -1.38 2.42
N SER A 179 -30.01 -2.04 3.57
CA SER A 179 -28.88 -2.89 3.96
C SER A 179 -28.57 -4.00 2.95
N PRO A 180 -29.56 -4.78 2.45
CA PRO A 180 -29.28 -5.83 1.47
C PRO A 180 -28.75 -5.28 0.13
N LEU A 181 -29.11 -4.04 -0.21
CA LEU A 181 -28.58 -3.36 -1.41
C LEU A 181 -27.12 -2.93 -1.19
N MET A 182 -26.74 -2.54 0.02
CA MET A 182 -25.38 -2.14 0.36
C MET A 182 -24.38 -3.30 0.43
N CYS A 183 -24.83 -4.54 0.23
CA CYS A 183 -23.93 -5.68 -0.04
C CYS A 183 -23.54 -5.79 -1.52
N LYS A 184 -24.23 -5.09 -2.43
CA LYS A 184 -23.96 -5.13 -3.88
C LYS A 184 -22.92 -4.09 -4.24
N VAL A 185 -21.79 -4.56 -4.71
CA VAL A 185 -20.62 -3.75 -5.07
C VAL A 185 -20.91 -2.57 -6.00
N TYR A 186 -21.76 -2.75 -7.01
CA TYR A 186 -22.16 -1.70 -7.93
C TYR A 186 -22.87 -0.55 -7.19
N LEU A 187 -23.77 -0.88 -6.26
CA LEU A 187 -24.56 0.08 -5.50
C LEU A 187 -23.71 0.79 -4.44
N VAL A 188 -22.76 0.08 -3.81
CA VAL A 188 -21.81 0.71 -2.89
C VAL A 188 -20.97 1.77 -3.61
N GLU A 189 -20.48 1.47 -4.81
CA GLU A 189 -19.64 2.38 -5.59
C GLU A 189 -20.45 3.56 -6.18
N ASP A 190 -21.62 3.30 -6.77
CA ASP A 190 -22.43 4.34 -7.42
C ASP A 190 -23.25 5.20 -6.44
N VAL A 191 -23.79 4.58 -5.37
CA VAL A 191 -24.75 5.24 -4.46
C VAL A 191 -24.08 5.66 -3.16
N LEU A 192 -23.53 4.72 -2.40
CA LEU A 192 -23.00 5.02 -1.06
C LEU A 192 -21.73 5.86 -1.12
N MET A 193 -20.73 5.44 -1.90
CA MET A 193 -19.45 6.15 -2.01
C MET A 193 -19.67 7.57 -2.54
N THR A 194 -20.43 7.73 -3.63
CA THR A 194 -20.80 9.04 -4.19
C THR A 194 -21.49 9.94 -3.17
N PHE A 195 -22.40 9.37 -2.37
CA PHE A 195 -23.05 10.13 -1.30
C PHE A 195 -22.06 10.59 -0.23
N LEU A 196 -21.23 9.69 0.29
CA LEU A 196 -20.24 10.03 1.32
C LEU A 196 -19.20 11.05 0.81
N LEU A 197 -18.80 10.95 -0.45
CA LEU A 197 -17.94 11.92 -1.13
C LEU A 197 -18.62 13.30 -1.20
N SER A 198 -19.90 13.36 -1.59
CA SER A 198 -20.67 14.62 -1.66
C SER A 198 -20.80 15.35 -0.31
N ILE A 199 -20.76 14.62 0.82
CA ILE A 199 -20.73 15.24 2.15
C ILE A 199 -19.43 16.05 2.34
N LEU A 200 -18.30 15.52 1.84
CA LEU A 200 -16.97 16.11 1.98
C LEU A 200 -16.68 17.23 0.96
N GLU A 201 -17.46 17.34 -0.11
CA GLU A 201 -17.31 18.39 -1.14
C GLU A 201 -17.59 19.80 -0.59
N ARG A 202 -18.32 19.92 0.53
CA ARG A 202 -18.60 21.21 1.21
C ARG A 202 -17.37 21.87 1.83
N GLY A 203 -16.19 21.26 1.70
CA GLY A 203 -14.92 21.78 2.23
C GLY A 203 -14.76 21.52 3.73
N GLY A 204 -13.59 21.89 4.28
CA GLY A 204 -13.27 21.72 5.70
C GLY A 204 -12.48 20.45 6.05
N ALA A 205 -11.96 20.40 7.26
CA ALA A 205 -11.29 19.22 7.80
C ALA A 205 -12.31 18.08 8.00
N VAL A 206 -11.85 16.82 7.99
CA VAL A 206 -12.72 15.66 8.28
C VAL A 206 -13.41 15.79 9.65
N GLU A 207 -12.77 16.49 10.59
CA GLU A 207 -13.33 16.86 11.91
C GLU A 207 -14.63 17.66 11.82
N ALA A 208 -14.86 18.39 10.73
CA ALA A 208 -16.03 19.24 10.51
C ALA A 208 -17.26 18.49 10.01
N HIS A 209 -17.16 17.18 9.77
CA HIS A 209 -18.21 16.35 9.18
C HIS A 209 -18.63 15.20 10.10
N PRO A 210 -19.34 15.47 11.22
CA PRO A 210 -19.78 14.42 12.16
C PRO A 210 -20.76 13.43 11.52
N LEU A 211 -21.46 13.86 10.47
CA LEU A 211 -22.45 13.06 9.77
C LEU A 211 -21.92 11.71 9.27
N ILE A 212 -20.68 11.63 8.79
CA ILE A 212 -20.13 10.34 8.32
C ILE A 212 -19.96 9.38 9.50
N GLN A 213 -19.52 9.86 10.66
CA GLN A 213 -19.38 9.02 11.85
C GLN A 213 -20.73 8.49 12.30
N GLN A 214 -21.71 9.39 12.33
CA GLN A 214 -23.09 9.10 12.70
C GLN A 214 -23.80 8.13 11.75
N LEU A 215 -23.56 8.25 10.45
CA LEU A 215 -24.05 7.28 9.47
C LEU A 215 -23.42 5.90 9.69
N LEU A 216 -22.13 5.85 10.04
CA LEU A 216 -21.48 4.59 10.37
C LEU A 216 -22.03 4.01 11.68
N ASP A 217 -22.28 4.82 12.71
CA ASP A 217 -22.95 4.40 13.94
C ASP A 217 -24.33 3.79 13.63
N LEU A 218 -25.12 4.43 12.77
CA LEU A 218 -26.41 3.92 12.30
C LEU A 218 -26.27 2.60 11.54
N MET A 219 -25.28 2.48 10.66
CA MET A 219 -25.03 1.24 9.92
C MET A 219 -24.70 0.09 10.88
N TRP A 220 -23.81 0.32 11.85
CA TRP A 220 -23.48 -0.68 12.87
C TRP A 220 -24.62 -0.99 13.85
N LEU A 221 -25.60 -0.08 13.98
CA LEU A 221 -26.76 -0.26 14.84
C LEU A 221 -27.92 -0.99 14.14
N LEU A 222 -28.14 -0.73 12.85
CA LEU A 222 -29.36 -1.12 12.12
C LEU A 222 -29.14 -2.19 11.04
N MET A 223 -27.89 -2.45 10.63
CA MET A 223 -27.56 -3.51 9.69
C MET A 223 -27.20 -4.79 10.42
N GLU A 224 -27.44 -5.94 9.79
CA GLU A 224 -26.89 -7.20 10.27
C GLU A 224 -25.36 -7.20 10.13
N GLU A 225 -24.67 -7.97 10.98
CA GLU A 225 -23.20 -7.98 11.05
C GLU A 225 -22.56 -8.30 9.69
N TYR A 226 -23.09 -9.30 8.97
CA TYR A 226 -22.58 -9.66 7.64
C TYR A 226 -22.81 -8.55 6.59
N GLU A 227 -23.87 -7.75 6.75
CA GLU A 227 -24.22 -6.68 5.81
C GLU A 227 -23.28 -5.48 5.96
N VAL A 228 -23.07 -5.02 7.19
CA VAL A 228 -22.14 -3.90 7.46
C VAL A 228 -20.71 -4.29 7.11
N HIS A 229 -20.32 -5.53 7.40
CA HIS A 229 -19.02 -6.09 7.01
C HIS A 229 -18.80 -6.05 5.50
N GLU A 230 -19.71 -6.64 4.71
CA GLU A 230 -19.58 -6.65 3.25
C GLU A 230 -19.66 -5.24 2.66
N CYS A 231 -20.54 -4.38 3.19
CA CYS A 231 -20.64 -2.98 2.76
C CYS A 231 -19.33 -2.22 2.99
N LEU A 232 -18.75 -2.28 4.20
CA LEU A 232 -17.50 -1.59 4.53
C LEU A 232 -16.32 -2.12 3.70
N LYS A 233 -16.25 -3.44 3.52
CA LYS A 233 -15.26 -4.07 2.66
C LYS A 233 -15.37 -3.56 1.22
N GLN A 234 -16.56 -3.56 0.63
CA GLN A 234 -16.74 -3.07 -0.74
C GLN A 234 -16.47 -1.57 -0.85
N LEU A 235 -16.84 -0.77 0.15
CA LEU A 235 -16.54 0.67 0.18
C LEU A 235 -15.03 0.92 0.16
N LEU A 236 -14.29 0.27 1.06
CA LEU A 236 -12.83 0.43 1.14
C LEU A 236 -12.14 -0.08 -0.14
N MET A 237 -12.57 -1.22 -0.68
CA MET A 237 -12.02 -1.76 -1.93
C MET A 237 -12.31 -0.84 -3.13
N SER A 238 -13.46 -0.18 -3.14
CA SER A 238 -13.81 0.81 -4.17
C SER A 238 -12.97 2.08 -4.04
N LEU A 239 -12.73 2.56 -2.82
CA LEU A 239 -11.82 3.69 -2.55
C LEU A 239 -10.38 3.39 -2.97
N LEU A 240 -9.89 2.19 -2.66
CA LEU A 240 -8.57 1.72 -3.08
C LEU A 240 -8.44 1.72 -4.61
N ARG A 241 -9.45 1.20 -5.32
CA ARG A 241 -9.49 1.22 -6.78
C ARG A 241 -9.53 2.66 -7.29
N ALA A 242 -10.44 3.47 -6.77
CA ALA A 242 -10.63 4.85 -7.21
C ALA A 242 -9.35 5.68 -7.06
N TYR A 243 -8.64 5.50 -5.93
CA TYR A 243 -7.33 6.09 -5.68
C TYR A 243 -6.26 5.56 -6.65
N ARG A 244 -6.11 4.23 -6.77
CA ARG A 244 -5.10 3.57 -7.63
C ARG A 244 -5.20 4.00 -9.10
N PHE A 245 -6.42 4.07 -9.61
CA PHE A 245 -6.69 4.38 -11.01
C PHE A 245 -7.04 5.86 -11.24
N SER A 246 -6.89 6.72 -10.22
CA SER A 246 -7.10 8.16 -10.39
C SER A 246 -6.14 8.71 -11.46
N PRO A 247 -6.61 9.53 -12.42
CA PRO A 247 -5.70 10.26 -13.27
C PRO A 247 -4.82 11.15 -12.40
N ILE A 248 -3.55 11.27 -12.79
CA ILE A 248 -2.66 12.25 -12.20
C ILE A 248 -2.95 13.55 -12.94
N ILE A 249 -3.63 14.45 -12.27
CA ILE A 249 -3.82 15.82 -12.73
C ILE A 249 -3.07 16.75 -11.79
N PRO A 250 -2.67 17.96 -12.22
CA PRO A 250 -1.77 18.80 -11.46
C PRO A 250 -2.23 19.08 -10.01
N ASP A 251 -3.53 19.16 -9.74
CA ASP A 251 -4.09 19.49 -8.43
C ASP A 251 -4.26 18.29 -7.49
N LEU A 252 -4.12 17.05 -7.98
CA LEU A 252 -4.34 15.81 -7.26
C LEU A 252 -5.71 15.74 -6.55
N GLY A 253 -6.71 16.50 -7.04
CA GLY A 253 -7.97 16.73 -6.34
C GLY A 253 -8.75 15.45 -6.03
N LEU A 254 -8.82 14.53 -7.00
CA LEU A 254 -9.49 13.23 -6.83
C LEU A 254 -8.82 12.36 -5.76
N GLN A 255 -7.48 12.30 -5.75
CA GLN A 255 -6.73 11.53 -4.76
C GLN A 255 -6.96 12.09 -3.35
N ILE A 256 -6.90 13.42 -3.21
CA ILE A 256 -7.20 14.11 -1.95
C ILE A 256 -8.61 13.76 -1.48
N HIS A 257 -9.59 13.75 -2.39
CA HIS A 257 -10.98 13.46 -2.06
C HIS A 257 -11.18 12.03 -1.55
N TYR A 258 -10.60 11.03 -2.23
CA TYR A 258 -10.65 9.63 -1.79
C TYR A 258 -9.92 9.42 -0.45
N LEU A 259 -8.75 10.03 -0.25
CA LEU A 259 -8.02 9.93 1.02
C LEU A 259 -8.80 10.56 2.18
N ARG A 260 -9.47 11.69 1.95
CA ARG A 260 -10.34 12.32 2.97
C ARG A 260 -11.49 11.42 3.37
N LEU A 261 -12.14 10.74 2.42
CA LEU A 261 -13.19 9.78 2.75
C LEU A 261 -12.63 8.56 3.47
N THR A 262 -11.48 8.04 3.06
CA THR A 262 -10.79 6.96 3.79
C THR A 262 -10.50 7.36 5.23
N ILE A 263 -10.00 8.58 5.48
CA ILE A 263 -9.78 9.11 6.84
C ILE A 263 -11.10 9.20 7.60
N ALA A 264 -12.18 9.70 6.98
CA ALA A 264 -13.48 9.78 7.63
C ALA A 264 -13.99 8.39 8.06
N VAL A 265 -13.93 7.39 7.18
CA VAL A 265 -14.33 6.01 7.52
C VAL A 265 -13.44 5.42 8.62
N LEU A 266 -12.12 5.63 8.54
CA LEU A 266 -11.17 5.11 9.51
C LEU A 266 -11.17 5.87 10.84
N LYS A 267 -11.82 7.02 10.97
CA LYS A 267 -12.02 7.66 12.28
C LYS A 267 -13.01 6.87 13.14
N HIS A 268 -13.99 6.23 12.53
CA HIS A 268 -14.99 5.45 13.23
C HIS A 268 -14.35 4.15 13.75
N GLU A 269 -14.30 3.98 15.07
CA GLU A 269 -13.49 2.93 15.72
C GLU A 269 -13.87 1.51 15.29
N LYS A 270 -15.17 1.16 15.34
CA LYS A 270 -15.62 -0.19 14.94
C LYS A 270 -15.31 -0.49 13.48
N SER A 271 -15.56 0.48 12.58
CA SER A 271 -15.24 0.34 11.16
C SER A 271 -13.74 0.21 10.93
N ARG A 272 -12.92 1.03 11.61
CA ARG A 272 -11.45 0.95 11.51
C ARG A 272 -10.93 -0.41 11.93
N LYS A 273 -11.32 -0.91 13.10
CA LYS A 273 -10.90 -2.22 13.62
C LYS A 273 -11.32 -3.34 12.65
N TYR A 274 -12.58 -3.35 12.20
CA TYR A 274 -13.05 -4.32 11.20
C TYR A 274 -12.21 -4.30 9.92
N LEU A 275 -12.02 -3.10 9.34
CA LEU A 275 -11.28 -2.94 8.09
C LEU A 275 -9.80 -3.31 8.23
N LEU A 276 -9.18 -2.99 9.37
CA LEU A 276 -7.79 -3.32 9.67
C LEU A 276 -7.59 -4.83 9.83
N SER A 277 -8.53 -5.52 10.48
CA SER A 277 -8.46 -6.96 10.69
C SER A 277 -8.75 -7.76 9.41
N ASN A 278 -9.66 -7.28 8.55
CA ASN A 278 -10.25 -8.12 7.48
C ASN A 278 -9.96 -7.65 6.04
N VAL A 279 -9.54 -6.40 5.83
CA VAL A 279 -9.46 -5.83 4.46
C VAL A 279 -8.11 -5.22 4.16
N LEU A 280 -7.59 -4.41 5.07
CA LEU A 280 -6.30 -3.75 4.97
C LEU A 280 -5.16 -4.76 5.22
N PHE A 281 -4.01 -4.49 4.57
CA PHE A 281 -2.73 -5.19 4.70
C PHE A 281 -2.72 -6.65 4.22
N ASP A 282 -3.75 -7.06 3.48
CA ASP A 282 -3.68 -8.25 2.64
C ASP A 282 -2.94 -7.87 1.33
N VAL A 283 -1.71 -8.38 1.16
CA VAL A 283 -0.88 -8.20 -0.04
C VAL A 283 -0.60 -6.72 -0.36
N LEU A 284 -1.26 -6.14 -1.37
CA LEU A 284 -1.04 -4.76 -1.86
C LEU A 284 -1.99 -3.74 -1.25
N ARG A 285 -3.07 -4.18 -0.61
CA ARG A 285 -4.27 -3.35 -0.44
C ARG A 285 -4.00 -2.09 0.36
N SER A 286 -3.29 -2.17 1.48
CA SER A 286 -2.97 -0.97 2.27
C SER A 286 -1.93 -0.06 1.64
N VAL A 287 -0.89 -0.66 1.06
CA VAL A 287 0.28 0.11 0.60
C VAL A 287 -0.08 1.03 -0.57
N VAL A 288 -1.12 0.67 -1.32
CA VAL A 288 -1.67 1.50 -2.40
C VAL A 288 -2.02 2.92 -1.95
N PHE A 289 -2.62 3.10 -0.77
CA PHE A 289 -2.95 4.44 -0.28
C PHE A 289 -1.73 5.30 -0.01
N PHE A 290 -0.58 4.69 0.28
CA PHE A 290 0.65 5.40 0.63
C PHE A 290 1.54 5.71 -0.58
N TYR A 291 1.18 5.21 -1.76
CA TYR A 291 1.90 5.49 -2.99
C TYR A 291 1.45 6.79 -3.64
N ILE A 292 2.41 7.61 -4.06
CA ILE A 292 2.18 8.78 -4.90
C ILE A 292 2.57 8.42 -6.32
N LYS A 293 1.55 8.22 -7.18
CA LYS A 293 1.74 7.74 -8.55
C LYS A 293 2.63 8.71 -9.34
N SER A 294 3.71 8.19 -9.92
CA SER A 294 4.55 8.98 -10.82
C SER A 294 3.85 9.16 -12.17
N PRO A 295 3.82 10.39 -12.73
CA PRO A 295 3.26 10.61 -14.05
C PRO A 295 4.17 10.02 -15.11
N LEU A 296 3.76 8.87 -15.64
CA LEU A 296 4.45 8.19 -16.76
C LEU A 296 4.33 8.98 -18.07
N ARG A 297 3.31 9.85 -18.18
CA ARG A 297 3.07 10.76 -19.32
C ARG A 297 3.00 12.20 -18.80
N VAL A 298 4.11 12.92 -18.93
CA VAL A 298 4.30 14.29 -18.38
C VAL A 298 3.31 15.29 -18.97
N GLU A 299 2.99 15.16 -20.26
CA GLU A 299 2.00 16.00 -20.94
C GLU A 299 0.59 15.77 -20.38
N GLU A 300 0.17 14.50 -20.29
CA GLU A 300 -1.15 14.12 -19.78
C GLU A 300 -1.32 14.42 -18.29
N ALA A 301 -0.22 14.45 -17.54
CA ALA A 301 -0.22 14.81 -16.14
C ALA A 301 -0.28 16.32 -15.87
N GLY A 302 -0.31 17.15 -16.92
CA GLY A 302 -0.29 18.61 -16.82
C GLY A 302 0.98 19.15 -16.13
N LEU A 303 2.06 18.36 -16.08
CA LEU A 303 3.31 18.80 -15.48
C LEU A 303 3.97 19.92 -16.28
N GLN A 304 3.68 20.00 -17.58
CA GLN A 304 4.11 21.12 -18.41
C GLN A 304 3.47 22.44 -17.98
N GLU A 305 2.20 22.43 -17.54
CA GLU A 305 1.54 23.62 -17.01
C GLU A 305 2.10 24.00 -15.63
N LEU A 306 2.38 22.99 -14.80
CA LEU A 306 2.92 23.19 -13.46
C LEU A 306 4.39 23.62 -13.46
N ILE A 307 5.18 23.10 -14.39
CA ILE A 307 6.60 23.37 -14.60
C ILE A 307 6.83 23.75 -16.07
N PRO A 308 6.49 24.98 -16.48
CA PRO A 308 6.62 25.42 -17.88
C PRO A 308 8.06 25.41 -18.34
N THR A 309 8.96 25.94 -17.51
CA THR A 309 10.39 26.05 -17.79
C THR A 309 11.13 24.88 -17.16
N THR A 310 11.86 24.13 -17.98
CA THR A 310 12.74 23.03 -17.56
C THR A 310 14.16 23.55 -17.29
N TRP A 311 14.88 22.84 -16.44
CA TRP A 311 16.27 23.15 -16.12
C TRP A 311 17.00 21.87 -15.67
N TRP A 312 18.29 21.80 -15.93
CA TRP A 312 19.17 20.71 -15.49
C TRP A 312 20.60 21.25 -15.24
N PRO A 313 21.36 20.63 -14.33
CA PRO A 313 22.73 21.03 -14.05
C PRO A 313 23.67 20.71 -15.22
N ASN A 314 24.38 21.72 -15.74
CA ASN A 314 25.47 21.50 -16.71
C ASN A 314 26.80 21.23 -15.98
N ARG A 315 27.01 20.01 -15.44
CA ARG A 315 28.22 19.69 -14.64
C ARG A 315 29.26 18.78 -15.31
N PHE A 316 29.01 18.29 -16.52
CA PHE A 316 29.90 17.31 -17.16
C PHE A 316 30.59 17.88 -18.41
N THR A 317 31.90 17.63 -18.49
CA THR A 317 32.70 17.89 -19.69
C THR A 317 32.57 16.74 -20.69
N LYS A 318 33.06 16.91 -21.93
CA LYS A 318 33.01 15.89 -23.01
C LYS A 318 33.59 14.51 -22.64
N GLU A 319 34.34 14.41 -21.54
CA GLU A 319 34.96 13.17 -21.05
C GLU A 319 34.19 12.50 -19.89
N GLY A 320 32.99 12.97 -19.53
CA GLY A 320 32.22 12.42 -18.41
C GLY A 320 32.82 12.70 -17.02
N LYS A 321 33.92 13.46 -16.93
CA LYS A 321 34.48 13.96 -15.66
C LYS A 321 33.74 15.22 -15.21
N GLU A 322 33.40 15.29 -13.92
CA GLU A 322 32.88 16.50 -13.27
C GLU A 322 33.80 17.69 -13.56
N SER A 323 33.25 18.76 -14.14
CA SER A 323 34.00 20.01 -14.29
C SER A 323 34.18 20.64 -12.91
N LYS A 324 35.41 20.68 -12.40
CA LYS A 324 35.78 21.46 -11.19
C LYS A 324 35.68 22.98 -11.40
N GLU A 325 35.52 23.43 -12.63
CA GLU A 325 35.34 24.85 -12.98
C GLU A 325 33.85 25.21 -12.99
N VAL A 326 33.43 25.97 -11.98
CA VAL A 326 32.11 26.62 -11.96
C VAL A 326 32.14 27.72 -13.01
N LYS A 327 31.66 27.43 -14.24
CA LYS A 327 31.33 28.50 -15.20
C LYS A 327 30.34 29.45 -14.52
N GLU A 328 30.62 30.76 -14.58
CA GLU A 328 29.67 31.77 -14.13
C GLU A 328 28.35 31.58 -14.90
N GLU A 329 27.30 31.21 -14.17
CA GLU A 329 25.97 31.00 -14.71
C GLU A 329 25.48 32.30 -15.34
N SER A 330 25.04 32.27 -16.61
CA SER A 330 24.53 33.46 -17.29
C SER A 330 23.26 34.00 -16.62
N ALA A 331 22.92 35.27 -16.85
CA ALA A 331 21.69 35.86 -16.30
C ALA A 331 20.42 35.13 -16.79
N GLU A 332 20.45 34.61 -18.02
CA GLU A 332 19.36 33.83 -18.60
C GLU A 332 19.23 32.44 -17.96
N GLU A 333 20.34 31.73 -17.75
CA GLU A 333 20.35 30.43 -17.05
C GLU A 333 19.86 30.56 -15.61
N ARG A 334 20.28 31.62 -14.90
CA ARG A 334 19.77 31.96 -13.55
C ARG A 334 18.26 32.16 -13.55
N LEU A 335 17.72 32.88 -14.55
CA LEU A 335 16.29 33.13 -14.65
C LEU A 335 15.51 31.83 -14.91
N ARG A 336 16.01 30.97 -15.81
CA ARG A 336 15.42 29.66 -16.11
C ARG A 336 15.43 28.74 -14.90
N ARG A 337 16.56 28.67 -14.16
CA ARG A 337 16.66 27.89 -12.93
C ARG A 337 15.63 28.32 -11.90
N ARG A 338 15.53 29.63 -11.61
CA ARG A 338 14.53 30.17 -10.69
C ARG A 338 13.09 29.86 -11.11
N ALA A 339 12.81 29.86 -12.42
CA ALA A 339 11.48 29.51 -12.93
C ALA A 339 11.15 28.03 -12.71
N TYR A 340 12.11 27.13 -12.96
CA TYR A 340 12.00 25.70 -12.69
C TYR A 340 11.82 25.42 -11.19
N GLU A 341 12.65 26.01 -10.33
CA GLU A 341 12.57 25.89 -8.87
C GLU A 341 11.19 26.31 -8.33
N ARG A 342 10.61 27.41 -8.86
CA ARG A 342 9.24 27.83 -8.52
C ARG A 342 8.21 26.78 -8.92
N GLY A 343 8.38 26.13 -10.08
CA GLY A 343 7.54 25.01 -10.51
C GLY A 343 7.62 23.81 -9.57
N CYS A 344 8.84 23.40 -9.22
CA CYS A 344 9.10 22.33 -8.25
C CYS A 344 8.47 22.65 -6.89
N GLN A 345 8.55 23.90 -6.41
CA GLN A 345 7.94 24.30 -5.14
C GLN A 345 6.42 24.23 -5.17
N ARG A 346 5.78 24.58 -6.30
CA ARG A 346 4.32 24.40 -6.45
C ARG A 346 3.94 22.93 -6.41
N LEU A 347 4.70 22.08 -7.09
CA LEU A 347 4.51 20.63 -7.05
C LEU A 347 4.65 20.08 -5.63
N LYS A 348 5.72 20.47 -4.92
CA LYS A 348 5.97 20.12 -3.53
C LYS A 348 4.78 20.42 -2.62
N LYS A 349 4.25 21.65 -2.66
CA LYS A 349 3.08 22.04 -1.85
C LYS A 349 1.85 21.17 -2.08
N ARG A 350 1.62 20.72 -3.32
CA ARG A 350 0.47 19.86 -3.65
C ARG A 350 0.67 18.43 -3.16
N ILE A 351 1.88 17.91 -3.32
CA ILE A 351 2.27 16.58 -2.85
C ILE A 351 2.23 16.50 -1.32
N GLU A 352 2.69 17.53 -0.61
CA GLU A 352 2.65 17.62 0.86
C GLU A 352 1.23 17.45 1.43
N VAL A 353 0.20 17.95 0.74
CA VAL A 353 -1.20 17.75 1.16
C VAL A 353 -1.58 16.27 1.12
N VAL A 354 -1.22 15.57 0.04
CA VAL A 354 -1.45 14.13 -0.10
C VAL A 354 -0.66 13.34 0.95
N GLU A 355 0.63 13.68 1.15
CA GLU A 355 1.47 13.05 2.17
C GLU A 355 0.91 13.24 3.58
N GLY A 356 0.41 14.43 3.90
CA GLY A 356 -0.22 14.72 5.20
C GLY A 356 -1.45 13.84 5.46
N LEU A 357 -2.30 13.64 4.44
CA LEU A 357 -3.47 12.75 4.53
C LEU A 357 -3.04 11.28 4.68
N GLN A 358 -2.02 10.84 3.94
CA GLN A 358 -1.47 9.49 4.06
C GLN A 358 -0.90 9.21 5.46
N VAL A 359 -0.16 10.16 6.03
CA VAL A 359 0.34 10.08 7.41
C VAL A 359 -0.83 10.07 8.40
N GLN A 360 -1.90 10.84 8.15
CA GLN A 360 -3.09 10.83 9.00
C GLN A 360 -3.79 9.47 9.01
N ILE A 361 -3.85 8.77 7.88
CA ILE A 361 -4.33 7.39 7.82
C ILE A 361 -3.49 6.50 8.75
N LEU A 362 -2.16 6.53 8.63
CA LEU A 362 -1.29 5.74 9.51
C LEU A 362 -1.44 6.11 10.98
N LYS A 363 -1.65 7.39 11.31
CA LYS A 363 -1.93 7.80 12.68
C LYS A 363 -3.21 7.19 13.24
N LEU A 364 -4.25 7.02 12.43
CA LEU A 364 -5.47 6.34 12.85
C LEU A 364 -5.21 4.83 13.06
N LEU A 365 -4.45 4.21 12.18
CA LEU A 365 -4.14 2.77 12.25
C LEU A 365 -3.18 2.42 13.39
N LEU A 366 -2.30 3.35 13.78
CA LEU A 366 -1.37 3.21 14.90
C LEU A 366 -1.94 3.72 16.23
N ASN A 367 -3.25 3.99 16.30
CA ASN A 367 -3.90 4.48 17.51
C ASN A 367 -3.90 3.39 18.61
N ASN A 368 -3.49 3.79 19.81
CA ASN A 368 -3.49 2.94 21.00
C ASN A 368 -4.46 3.41 22.11
N LYS A 369 -5.39 4.30 21.75
CA LYS A 369 -6.37 4.89 22.69
C LYS A 369 -7.81 4.58 22.31
N ASP A 370 -8.01 3.48 21.59
CA ASP A 370 -9.34 3.01 21.23
C ASP A 370 -10.14 2.74 22.52
N ARG A 371 -11.39 3.21 22.57
CA ARG A 371 -12.21 3.19 23.79
C ARG A 371 -13.20 2.03 23.84
N GLY A 372 -13.45 1.38 22.70
CA GLY A 372 -14.25 0.16 22.61
C GLY A 372 -13.42 -1.06 22.99
N GLY A 373 -14.04 -2.01 23.69
CA GLY A 373 -13.38 -3.26 24.12
C GLY A 373 -12.71 -4.02 22.98
N GLY A 374 -11.73 -4.87 23.32
CA GLY A 374 -10.89 -5.62 22.39
C GLY A 374 -9.51 -4.99 22.16
N GLU A 375 -8.70 -5.64 21.32
CA GLU A 375 -7.32 -5.23 20.98
C GLU A 375 -7.28 -3.83 20.34
N ALA A 376 -6.28 -3.02 20.70
CA ALA A 376 -6.12 -1.68 20.13
C ALA A 376 -5.70 -1.74 18.64
N SER A 377 -6.10 -0.73 17.85
CA SER A 377 -5.81 -0.66 16.41
C SER A 377 -4.31 -0.84 16.11
N ARG A 378 -3.44 -0.28 16.96
CA ARG A 378 -1.98 -0.39 16.82
C ARG A 378 -1.50 -1.85 16.80
N TYR A 379 -2.01 -2.72 17.67
CA TYR A 379 -1.57 -4.12 17.73
C TYR A 379 -2.10 -4.92 16.54
N ILE A 380 -3.34 -4.69 16.13
CA ILE A 380 -3.89 -5.26 14.89
C ILE A 380 -3.02 -4.84 13.70
N PHE A 381 -2.66 -3.55 13.59
CA PHE A 381 -1.75 -3.06 12.54
C PHE A 381 -0.39 -3.77 12.61
N LEU A 382 0.20 -3.89 13.79
CA LEU A 382 1.53 -4.45 13.98
C LEU A 382 1.59 -5.91 13.52
N ASN A 383 0.60 -6.72 13.91
CA ASN A 383 0.49 -8.11 13.48
C ASN A 383 0.33 -8.22 11.96
N LYS A 384 -0.52 -7.36 11.37
CA LYS A 384 -0.68 -7.29 9.90
C LYS A 384 0.60 -6.83 9.19
N PHE A 385 1.30 -5.86 9.75
CA PHE A 385 2.54 -5.33 9.19
C PHE A 385 3.65 -6.39 9.24
N ARG A 386 3.76 -7.15 10.33
CA ARG A 386 4.72 -8.27 10.43
C ARG A 386 4.43 -9.37 9.40
N LYS A 387 3.16 -9.77 9.26
CA LYS A 387 2.75 -10.70 8.20
C LYS A 387 3.07 -10.16 6.80
N PHE A 388 2.80 -8.89 6.55
CA PHE A 388 3.17 -8.24 5.29
C PHE A 388 4.69 -8.31 5.03
N LEU A 389 5.54 -8.08 6.04
CA LEU A 389 6.99 -8.20 5.88
C LEU A 389 7.42 -9.65 5.65
N GLN A 390 6.79 -10.63 6.32
CA GLN A 390 7.02 -12.06 6.11
C GLN A 390 6.76 -12.46 4.66
N GLU A 391 5.62 -12.04 4.11
CA GLU A 391 5.23 -12.30 2.71
C GLU A 391 6.21 -11.68 1.70
N ASN A 392 6.82 -10.53 2.03
CA ASN A 392 7.80 -9.86 1.17
C ASN A 392 9.26 -10.33 1.39
N ALA A 393 9.57 -10.94 2.55
CA ALA A 393 10.88 -11.53 2.84
C ALA A 393 11.02 -12.95 2.29
N SER A 394 9.93 -13.72 2.36
CA SER A 394 9.87 -15.08 1.85
C SER A 394 9.84 -15.06 0.33
N ASN A 395 11.00 -15.14 -0.32
CA ASN A 395 11.13 -15.38 -1.78
C ASN A 395 10.39 -16.65 -2.29
N ARG A 396 9.77 -17.43 -1.39
CA ARG A 396 8.95 -18.63 -1.64
C ARG A 396 7.50 -18.32 -2.08
N GLY A 397 7.11 -17.05 -2.19
CA GLY A 397 5.77 -16.64 -2.66
C GLY A 397 5.66 -16.42 -4.17
N ASN A 398 4.47 -16.62 -4.73
CA ASN A 398 4.12 -16.22 -6.10
C ASN A 398 4.54 -14.75 -6.37
N LEU A 399 5.45 -14.52 -7.33
CA LEU A 399 5.94 -13.18 -7.72
C LEU A 399 4.83 -12.18 -8.07
N THR A 400 3.62 -12.65 -8.39
CA THR A 400 2.42 -11.85 -8.68
C THR A 400 1.77 -11.23 -7.44
N VAL A 401 2.22 -11.59 -6.23
CA VAL A 401 1.65 -11.19 -4.94
C VAL A 401 2.54 -10.18 -4.19
N LEU A 402 3.79 -9.95 -4.62
CA LEU A 402 4.72 -9.05 -3.93
C LEU A 402 4.35 -7.57 -4.10
N CYS A 403 4.62 -6.77 -3.06
CA CYS A 403 4.45 -5.33 -3.12
C CYS A 403 5.35 -4.73 -4.20
N PRO A 404 4.81 -3.97 -5.20
CA PRO A 404 5.67 -3.24 -6.11
C PRO A 404 6.59 -2.36 -5.28
N PRO A 405 7.90 -2.50 -5.43
CA PRO A 405 8.84 -1.87 -4.52
C PRO A 405 8.74 -0.33 -4.45
N GLU A 406 8.21 0.33 -5.49
CA GLU A 406 8.01 1.80 -5.51
C GLU A 406 7.03 2.26 -4.42
N TYR A 407 6.09 1.40 -4.05
CA TYR A 407 5.09 1.67 -3.00
C TYR A 407 5.76 1.64 -1.62
N MET A 408 6.76 0.77 -1.43
CA MET A 408 7.49 0.60 -0.18
C MET A 408 8.31 1.84 0.18
N VAL A 409 8.91 2.50 -0.81
CA VAL A 409 9.68 3.75 -0.58
C VAL A 409 8.78 4.83 0.00
N CYS A 410 7.61 5.06 -0.62
CA CYS A 410 6.68 6.05 -0.10
C CYS A 410 6.19 5.64 1.29
N PHE A 411 5.73 4.39 1.43
CA PHE A 411 5.20 3.87 2.70
C PHE A 411 6.19 4.01 3.86
N LEU A 412 7.47 3.71 3.66
CA LEU A 412 8.54 3.91 4.65
C LEU A 412 8.52 5.32 5.24
N HIS A 413 8.59 6.34 4.39
CA HIS A 413 8.62 7.74 4.85
C HIS A 413 7.36 8.13 5.63
N ARG A 414 6.18 7.65 5.22
CA ARG A 414 4.92 7.97 5.94
C ARG A 414 4.86 7.22 7.27
N LEU A 415 5.39 6.00 7.34
CA LEU A 415 5.46 5.20 8.55
C LEU A 415 6.47 5.79 9.55
N ILE A 416 7.64 6.25 9.10
CA ILE A 416 8.61 6.99 9.93
C ILE A 416 7.93 8.23 10.53
N ALA A 417 7.26 9.05 9.71
CA ALA A 417 6.57 10.25 10.20
C ALA A 417 5.48 9.92 11.24
N ALA A 418 4.71 8.85 11.04
CA ALA A 418 3.68 8.43 11.99
C ALA A 418 4.28 7.85 13.28
N LEU A 419 5.33 7.03 13.19
CA LEU A 419 6.06 6.47 14.32
C LEU A 419 6.62 7.59 15.21
N ARG A 420 7.35 8.54 14.60
CA ARG A 420 7.96 9.67 15.32
C ARG A 420 6.92 10.53 16.02
N PHE A 421 5.75 10.74 15.42
CA PHE A 421 4.65 11.45 16.07
C PHE A 421 4.17 10.78 17.37
N PHE A 422 4.01 9.46 17.39
CA PHE A 422 3.63 8.74 18.62
C PHE A 422 4.78 8.67 19.62
N TRP A 423 6.00 8.46 19.15
CA TRP A 423 7.21 8.41 19.98
C TRP A 423 7.42 9.72 20.74
N ASP A 424 7.43 10.85 20.04
CA ASP A 424 7.61 12.18 20.65
C ASP A 424 6.39 12.55 21.50
N GLY A 425 5.20 12.09 21.13
CA GLY A 425 3.99 12.19 21.95
C GLY A 425 4.06 11.37 23.25
N HIS A 426 4.80 10.27 23.28
CA HIS A 426 5.11 9.51 24.50
C HIS A 426 6.14 10.27 25.34
N LYS A 427 7.25 10.73 24.75
CA LYS A 427 8.27 11.57 25.41
C LYS A 427 7.67 12.81 26.09
N ALA A 428 6.70 13.45 25.45
CA ALA A 428 6.00 14.61 26.03
C ALA A 428 5.21 14.27 27.30
N LYS A 429 4.69 13.04 27.43
CA LYS A 429 3.99 12.56 28.63
C LYS A 429 4.93 11.95 29.67
N THR A 430 6.02 11.35 29.21
CA THR A 430 7.04 10.68 30.03
C THR A 430 8.38 11.36 29.78
N PRO A 431 8.73 12.44 30.51
CA PRO A 431 9.95 13.22 30.24
C PRO A 431 11.25 12.42 30.40
N ALA A 432 11.24 11.30 31.12
CA ALA A 432 12.37 10.38 31.24
C ALA A 432 12.61 9.53 29.98
N ALA A 433 11.63 9.39 29.10
CA ALA A 433 11.74 8.58 27.89
C ALA A 433 12.77 9.16 26.90
N LEU A 434 13.17 8.43 25.86
CA LEU A 434 14.07 8.98 24.83
C LEU A 434 13.31 9.79 23.78
N SER A 435 13.98 10.78 23.19
CA SER A 435 13.47 11.49 22.01
C SER A 435 13.47 10.56 20.79
N SER A 436 12.59 10.77 19.80
CA SER A 436 12.68 10.03 18.54
C SER A 436 14.02 10.26 17.82
N GLU A 437 14.68 11.40 18.05
CA GLU A 437 16.04 11.66 17.55
C GLU A 437 17.10 10.78 18.22
N GLU A 438 16.81 10.16 19.35
CA GLU A 438 17.70 9.26 20.09
C GLU A 438 17.30 7.78 19.94
N ALA A 439 16.31 7.50 19.08
CA ALA A 439 15.79 6.16 18.89
C ALA A 439 16.85 5.13 18.47
N TYR A 440 16.68 3.92 18.98
CA TYR A 440 17.42 2.70 18.65
C TYR A 440 16.52 1.48 18.91
N VAL A 441 16.87 0.32 18.37
CA VAL A 441 16.20 -0.95 18.66
C VAL A 441 16.98 -1.68 19.75
N PRO A 442 16.37 -2.01 20.90
CA PRO A 442 17.11 -2.64 22.00
C PRO A 442 17.57 -4.06 21.67
N PRO A 443 18.81 -4.46 22.06
CA PRO A 443 19.35 -5.79 21.76
C PRO A 443 18.47 -6.96 22.25
N GLN A 444 17.68 -6.75 23.30
CA GLN A 444 16.73 -7.69 23.88
C GLN A 444 15.82 -8.33 22.82
N LEU A 445 15.38 -7.55 21.83
CA LEU A 445 14.49 -8.00 20.76
C LEU A 445 15.12 -9.07 19.84
N PHE A 446 16.45 -9.23 19.87
CA PHE A 446 17.17 -10.13 18.98
C PHE A 446 17.31 -11.55 19.53
N TYR A 447 17.27 -11.71 20.85
CA TYR A 447 17.50 -12.99 21.52
C TYR A 447 16.39 -13.43 22.46
N ASN A 448 15.45 -12.56 22.83
CA ASN A 448 14.32 -12.96 23.67
C ASN A 448 13.27 -13.81 22.92
N GLY A 449 13.39 -13.98 21.61
CA GLY A 449 12.48 -14.84 20.82
C GLY A 449 11.05 -14.29 20.64
N LYS A 450 10.71 -13.11 21.15
CA LYS A 450 9.36 -12.52 21.00
C LYS A 450 9.12 -11.91 19.60
N VAL A 451 10.19 -11.70 18.83
CA VAL A 451 10.13 -11.20 17.44
C VAL A 451 10.63 -12.28 16.49
N ASP A 452 9.80 -12.64 15.51
CA ASP A 452 10.18 -13.51 14.41
C ASP A 452 10.81 -12.70 13.26
N TYR A 453 11.88 -13.25 12.70
CA TYR A 453 12.66 -12.66 11.61
C TYR A 453 12.74 -13.61 10.40
N PHE A 454 11.84 -14.58 10.28
CA PHE A 454 11.60 -15.35 9.05
C PHE A 454 12.85 -16.05 8.49
N ASP A 455 13.63 -16.68 9.37
CA ASP A 455 14.89 -17.35 9.04
C ASP A 455 16.02 -16.46 8.48
N LEU A 456 15.88 -15.12 8.57
CA LEU A 456 16.97 -14.19 8.23
C LEU A 456 18.20 -14.45 9.11
N GLN A 457 19.39 -14.43 8.51
CA GLN A 457 20.63 -14.77 9.21
C GLN A 457 20.96 -13.75 10.32
N ARG A 458 21.67 -14.25 11.34
CA ARG A 458 22.25 -13.42 12.41
C ARG A 458 23.74 -13.23 12.15
N LEU A 459 24.34 -12.24 12.82
CA LEU A 459 25.79 -12.01 12.72
C LEU A 459 26.62 -13.24 13.10
N GLY A 460 26.17 -14.01 14.09
CA GLY A 460 26.83 -15.26 14.48
C GLY A 460 26.36 -16.51 13.73
N GLY A 461 25.61 -16.35 12.64
CA GLY A 461 25.12 -17.44 11.79
C GLY A 461 23.68 -17.85 12.08
N LEU A 462 23.40 -19.16 12.03
CA LEU A 462 22.04 -19.70 12.21
C LEU A 462 21.53 -19.47 13.64
N LEU A 463 20.29 -19.01 13.78
CA LEU A 463 19.68 -18.74 15.09
C LEU A 463 19.64 -20.00 15.98
N SER A 464 19.38 -21.18 15.40
CA SER A 464 19.40 -22.47 16.10
C SER A 464 20.79 -22.80 16.66
N HIS A 465 21.85 -22.54 15.89
CA HIS A 465 23.23 -22.70 16.34
C HIS A 465 23.54 -21.75 17.50
N LEU A 466 23.16 -20.48 17.38
CA LEU A 466 23.39 -19.49 18.43
C LEU A 466 22.66 -19.83 19.73
N LYS A 467 21.39 -20.23 19.64
CA LYS A 467 20.60 -20.72 20.78
C LYS A 467 21.30 -21.89 21.49
N LYS A 468 21.94 -22.81 20.74
CA LYS A 468 22.67 -23.95 21.32
C LYS A 468 24.02 -23.57 21.94
N THR A 469 24.80 -22.74 21.26
CA THR A 469 26.17 -22.39 21.64
C THR A 469 26.22 -21.33 22.74
N LEU A 470 25.29 -20.37 22.77
CA LEU A 470 25.28 -19.23 23.69
C LEU A 470 24.17 -19.31 24.76
N LYS A 471 23.57 -20.49 24.98
CA LYS A 471 22.51 -20.68 25.99
C LYS A 471 22.95 -20.28 27.40
N ASP A 472 24.19 -20.57 27.77
CA ASP A 472 24.72 -20.32 29.11
C ASP A 472 24.96 -18.81 29.31
N ASP A 473 25.42 -18.13 28.26
CA ASP A 473 25.56 -16.67 28.20
C ASP A 473 24.19 -15.97 28.27
N LEU A 474 23.16 -16.47 27.57
CA LEU A 474 21.78 -15.95 27.67
C LEU A 474 21.23 -16.09 29.08
N ALA A 475 21.45 -17.24 29.72
CA ALA A 475 20.99 -17.48 31.08
C ALA A 475 21.74 -16.62 32.11
N ALA A 476 23.04 -16.38 31.90
CA ALA A 476 23.88 -15.61 32.82
C ALA A 476 23.73 -14.09 32.66
N LYS A 477 23.68 -13.59 31.42
CA LYS A 477 23.67 -12.15 31.11
C LYS A 477 22.26 -11.57 30.97
N ALA A 478 21.31 -12.34 30.45
CA ALA A 478 19.96 -11.87 30.15
C ALA A 478 18.88 -12.56 31.02
N ASN A 479 19.23 -13.49 31.91
CA ASN A 479 18.26 -14.29 32.67
C ASN A 479 17.22 -15.04 31.79
N VAL A 480 17.56 -15.29 30.53
CA VAL A 480 16.69 -15.98 29.56
C VAL A 480 17.08 -17.46 29.49
N LEU A 481 16.11 -18.34 29.72
CA LEU A 481 16.24 -19.78 29.48
C LEU A 481 15.48 -20.16 28.21
N ILE A 482 16.18 -20.76 27.26
CA ILE A 482 15.56 -21.28 26.03
C ILE A 482 14.77 -22.56 26.39
N ASP A 483 13.55 -22.67 25.85
CA ASP A 483 12.76 -23.89 25.98
C ASP A 483 13.52 -25.09 25.38
N PRO A 484 13.73 -26.20 26.13
CA PRO A 484 14.38 -27.40 25.62
C PRO A 484 13.80 -27.94 24.30
N ALA A 485 12.50 -27.70 24.04
CA ALA A 485 11.87 -28.08 22.77
C ALA A 485 12.44 -27.31 21.55
N GLU A 486 12.99 -26.11 21.73
CA GLU A 486 13.61 -25.34 20.65
C GLU A 486 15.08 -25.72 20.39
N LEU A 487 15.70 -26.38 21.36
CA LEU A 487 17.05 -26.95 21.22
C LEU A 487 17.00 -28.31 20.51
N GLN A 488 15.81 -28.89 20.38
CA GLN A 488 15.51 -30.07 19.56
C GLN A 488 15.02 -29.62 18.18
N ALA A 489 15.94 -29.22 17.30
CA ALA A 489 15.64 -29.06 15.88
C ALA A 489 16.45 -30.09 15.08
N VAL A 490 15.69 -31.05 14.54
CA VAL A 490 15.93 -31.93 13.38
C VAL A 490 17.40 -32.18 13.05
N THR A 491 17.87 -33.38 13.41
CA THR A 491 19.09 -33.94 12.85
C THR A 491 18.91 -34.14 11.35
N MET A 492 19.99 -34.03 10.60
CA MET A 492 20.01 -34.23 9.14
C MET A 492 19.41 -35.59 8.70
N ASP A 493 19.31 -36.55 9.63
CA ASP A 493 18.71 -37.88 9.43
C ASP A 493 17.17 -37.88 9.36
N ASP A 494 16.45 -36.84 9.82
CA ASP A 494 14.97 -36.81 9.76
C ASP A 494 14.42 -36.12 8.49
N LEU A 495 15.29 -35.65 7.59
CA LEU A 495 14.87 -35.01 6.32
C LEU A 495 14.72 -36.01 5.16
N ASP A 496 15.20 -37.25 5.33
CA ASP A 496 15.17 -38.26 4.27
C ASP A 496 13.88 -39.11 4.27
N GLU A 497 13.00 -39.01 5.29
CA GLU A 497 11.76 -39.81 5.34
C GLU A 497 10.49 -39.05 4.86
N ASP A 498 10.52 -37.72 4.74
CA ASP A 498 9.33 -36.93 4.36
C ASP A 498 9.28 -36.50 2.87
N GLU A 499 10.34 -36.72 2.07
CA GLU A 499 10.32 -36.36 0.64
C GLU A 499 9.78 -37.44 -0.31
N GLU A 500 9.46 -38.66 0.15
CA GLU A 500 9.03 -39.76 -0.74
C GLU A 500 7.51 -40.06 -0.78
N SER A 501 6.65 -39.29 -0.10
CA SER A 501 5.20 -39.59 -0.06
C SER A 501 4.25 -38.59 -0.75
N ALA A 502 4.78 -37.57 -1.45
CA ALA A 502 3.92 -36.53 -2.05
C ALA A 502 4.12 -36.28 -3.56
N THR A 503 4.45 -37.30 -4.36
CA THR A 503 4.28 -37.22 -5.82
C THR A 503 3.86 -38.56 -6.45
N SER A 504 2.54 -38.85 -6.45
CA SER A 504 1.80 -39.46 -7.59
C SER A 504 0.47 -40.10 -7.15
N ALA A 505 -0.64 -39.38 -7.33
CA ALA A 505 -1.94 -39.93 -7.77
C ALA A 505 -3.03 -38.86 -7.68
N ALA A 506 -3.18 -38.08 -8.75
CA ALA A 506 -4.44 -37.38 -9.02
C ALA A 506 -4.87 -37.73 -10.46
N GLN A 507 -5.58 -38.86 -10.58
CA GLN A 507 -6.27 -39.23 -11.81
C GLN A 507 -7.48 -38.31 -12.05
N ARG A 508 -7.68 -37.96 -13.32
CA ARG A 508 -8.77 -37.17 -13.89
C ARG A 508 -10.16 -37.72 -13.52
N PRO A 509 -11.23 -36.88 -13.46
CA PRO A 509 -12.58 -37.38 -13.42
C PRO A 509 -13.19 -37.48 -14.84
N SER A 510 -13.65 -38.68 -15.20
CA SER A 510 -14.55 -38.91 -16.34
C SER A 510 -15.73 -39.77 -15.88
N THR A 511 -16.92 -39.17 -15.88
CA THR A 511 -18.24 -39.75 -16.20
C THR A 511 -18.59 -41.19 -15.78
N ALA A 512 -19.68 -41.37 -15.02
CA ALA A 512 -20.78 -42.31 -15.36
C ALA A 512 -21.98 -42.17 -14.40
N LEU A 513 -23.15 -42.53 -14.94
CA LEU A 513 -24.51 -42.36 -14.43
C LEU A 513 -24.93 -43.31 -13.28
N ALA A 514 -25.88 -42.78 -12.50
CA ALA A 514 -27.04 -43.37 -11.81
C ALA A 514 -27.36 -44.88 -11.89
N ILE A 515 -27.84 -45.39 -10.75
CA ILE A 515 -29.03 -46.25 -10.44
C ILE A 515 -28.74 -46.85 -9.04
N GLY A 516 -29.57 -46.85 -8.00
CA GLY A 516 -30.92 -46.39 -7.73
C GLY A 516 -31.41 -46.97 -6.38
N GLY A 517 -32.23 -46.20 -5.65
CA GLY A 517 -33.10 -46.64 -4.55
C GLY A 517 -32.44 -46.88 -3.18
N LEU A 518 -33.05 -46.62 -2.03
CA LEU A 518 -34.38 -46.12 -1.64
C LEU A 518 -34.28 -45.66 -0.16
N LEU A 519 -34.91 -44.52 0.15
CA LEU A 519 -35.23 -43.93 1.47
C LEU A 519 -36.35 -44.74 2.21
N PRO A 520 -36.92 -44.37 3.41
CA PRO A 520 -36.60 -43.41 4.50
C PRO A 520 -37.00 -43.99 5.94
N PRO A 521 -37.58 -43.24 6.93
CA PRO A 521 -36.98 -42.25 7.85
C PRO A 521 -37.43 -42.37 9.35
N GLY A 522 -36.92 -41.45 10.19
CA GLY A 522 -37.53 -41.02 11.47
C GLY A 522 -36.55 -41.18 12.64
N TRP A 523 -36.37 -40.24 13.57
CA TRP A 523 -37.38 -39.46 14.28
C TRP A 523 -36.79 -38.15 14.85
N LEU A 524 -37.68 -37.18 15.01
CA LEU A 524 -37.53 -35.88 15.68
C LEU A 524 -37.31 -36.04 17.19
N SER A 525 -36.67 -35.03 17.81
CA SER A 525 -37.15 -34.26 18.98
C SER A 525 -36.10 -34.01 20.08
N SER A 526 -36.11 -32.76 20.53
CA SER A 526 -35.35 -32.10 21.60
C SER A 526 -35.96 -32.41 23.00
N PRO A 527 -35.78 -31.61 24.06
CA PRO A 527 -34.66 -31.47 25.01
C PRO A 527 -35.08 -31.85 26.47
N THR A 528 -34.15 -31.90 27.45
CA THR A 528 -34.30 -31.28 28.80
C THR A 528 -33.15 -31.58 29.78
N LEU A 529 -32.70 -30.51 30.43
CA LEU A 529 -32.26 -30.35 31.84
C LEU A 529 -31.28 -31.34 32.49
N GLY A 530 -30.06 -30.84 32.73
CA GLY A 530 -29.16 -31.27 33.80
C GLY A 530 -28.35 -30.08 34.31
N ARG A 531 -28.98 -29.25 35.16
CA ARG A 531 -28.34 -28.12 35.87
C ARG A 531 -27.79 -28.66 37.19
N ALA A 532 -26.47 -28.65 37.38
CA ALA A 532 -25.76 -28.36 38.65
C ALA A 532 -24.32 -28.91 38.63
N ASN A 533 -23.40 -28.09 39.13
CA ASN A 533 -22.02 -28.40 39.53
C ASN A 533 -20.96 -28.53 38.44
N ARG A 534 -20.30 -27.40 38.13
CA ARG A 534 -18.88 -27.14 38.49
C ARG A 534 -18.43 -25.79 37.90
N PHE A 535 -18.88 -24.71 38.52
CA PHE A 535 -18.09 -23.49 38.65
C PHE A 535 -17.88 -23.28 40.15
N LEU A 536 -16.66 -22.89 40.50
CA LEU A 536 -16.12 -22.43 41.80
C LEU A 536 -14.90 -23.24 42.25
N SER A 537 -13.78 -22.50 42.32
CA SER A 537 -12.53 -22.76 43.06
C SER A 537 -11.29 -23.07 42.24
N THR A 538 -10.73 -22.02 41.61
CA THR A 538 -9.27 -21.77 41.72
C THR A 538 -8.94 -20.27 41.85
N ALA A 539 -9.85 -19.48 42.43
CA ALA A 539 -9.56 -18.20 43.03
C ALA A 539 -9.44 -18.38 44.56
N ALA A 540 -8.48 -19.21 45.01
CA ALA A 540 -8.19 -19.42 46.43
C ALA A 540 -6.85 -20.14 46.65
N VAL A 541 -5.73 -19.66 46.07
CA VAL A 541 -4.37 -19.95 46.57
C VAL A 541 -3.48 -18.72 46.38
N SER A 542 -3.88 -17.56 46.93
CA SER A 542 -2.99 -16.38 46.99
C SER A 542 -3.07 -15.59 48.29
N LEU A 543 -3.45 -16.24 49.38
CA LEU A 543 -3.33 -15.70 50.73
C LEU A 543 -2.82 -16.80 51.66
N MET A 544 -1.49 -16.88 51.76
CA MET A 544 -0.66 -17.37 52.87
C MET A 544 0.62 -17.99 52.28
N ASN A 545 1.65 -17.17 52.10
CA ASN A 545 3.02 -17.65 52.10
C ASN A 545 3.77 -16.96 53.26
N PRO A 546 4.48 -17.70 54.12
CA PRO A 546 5.37 -17.12 55.10
C PRO A 546 6.49 -16.36 54.38
N ARG A 547 6.94 -15.23 54.95
CA ARG A 547 8.05 -14.43 54.43
C ARG A 547 9.26 -15.34 54.10
N ARG A 548 9.53 -15.54 52.81
CA ARG A 548 10.76 -16.17 52.32
C ARG A 548 11.90 -15.13 52.31
N PRO A 549 13.16 -15.56 52.55
CA PRO A 549 14.31 -14.65 52.52
C PRO A 549 14.59 -14.14 51.11
N LEU A 550 15.13 -12.93 50.98
CA LEU A 550 15.62 -12.40 49.70
C LEU A 550 16.72 -13.32 49.13
N GLY A 551 16.49 -13.91 47.95
CA GLY A 551 17.51 -14.70 47.25
C GLY A 551 17.11 -15.13 45.83
N THR A 552 17.92 -14.71 44.84
CA THR A 552 17.97 -15.05 43.40
C THR A 552 16.73 -14.76 42.54
N LEU A 553 16.89 -13.89 41.53
CA LEU A 553 15.91 -13.68 40.44
C LEU A 553 15.54 -15.04 39.80
N GLU A 554 14.24 -15.35 39.69
CA GLU A 554 13.78 -16.53 38.95
C GLU A 554 14.13 -16.38 37.45
N LYS A 555 14.78 -17.39 36.88
CA LYS A 555 15.14 -17.41 35.45
C LYS A 555 13.90 -17.58 34.58
N ILE A 556 13.77 -16.79 33.52
CA ILE A 556 12.54 -16.70 32.70
C ILE A 556 12.67 -17.61 31.48
N LYS A 557 11.74 -18.56 31.32
CA LYS A 557 11.67 -19.41 30.12
C LYS A 557 11.04 -18.64 28.96
N VAL A 558 11.68 -18.65 27.79
CA VAL A 558 11.13 -18.00 26.60
C VAL A 558 11.10 -18.93 25.40
N ARG A 559 10.05 -18.78 24.58
CA ARG A 559 9.77 -19.51 23.35
C ARG A 559 9.54 -18.51 22.22
N THR A 560 10.04 -18.82 21.03
CA THR A 560 9.74 -18.15 19.78
C THR A 560 8.27 -18.34 19.41
N LEU A 561 7.56 -17.22 19.34
CA LEU A 561 6.15 -17.17 18.98
C LEU A 561 6.03 -16.74 17.52
N SER A 562 5.22 -17.46 16.73
CA SER A 562 4.81 -17.00 15.40
C SER A 562 3.95 -15.73 15.52
N VAL A 563 3.85 -14.96 14.43
CA VAL A 563 3.07 -13.71 14.40
C VAL A 563 1.63 -13.94 14.86
N GLU A 564 1.01 -15.06 14.48
CA GLU A 564 -0.37 -15.41 14.85
C GLU A 564 -0.56 -15.81 16.31
N GLN A 565 0.52 -16.14 17.03
CA GLN A 565 0.46 -16.63 18.42
C GLN A 565 0.67 -15.53 19.46
N ARG A 566 1.06 -14.31 19.06
CA ARG A 566 1.45 -13.23 19.98
C ARG A 566 0.24 -12.43 20.45
N THR A 567 0.21 -12.15 21.75
CA THR A 567 -0.81 -11.33 22.40
C THR A 567 -0.28 -9.93 22.73
N GLU A 568 -1.18 -9.01 23.09
CA GLU A 568 -0.81 -7.66 23.59
C GLU A 568 0.10 -7.74 24.82
N GLU A 569 -0.13 -8.70 25.72
CA GLU A 569 0.70 -8.95 26.91
C GLU A 569 2.11 -9.44 26.55
N ASP A 570 2.28 -10.19 25.46
CA ASP A 570 3.61 -10.59 24.98
C ASP A 570 4.43 -9.40 24.48
N ILE A 571 3.76 -8.33 24.05
CA ILE A 571 4.38 -7.15 23.46
C ILE A 571 4.67 -6.10 24.54
N GLU A 572 3.63 -5.61 25.22
CA GLU A 572 3.78 -4.55 26.23
C GLU A 572 4.24 -5.06 27.59
N GLY A 573 4.03 -6.35 27.88
CA GLY A 573 4.28 -6.91 29.20
C GLY A 573 3.10 -6.75 30.16
N SER A 574 3.24 -7.32 31.36
CA SER A 574 2.25 -7.28 32.46
C SER A 574 2.97 -7.27 33.81
N HIS A 575 2.27 -7.27 34.95
CA HIS A 575 2.90 -7.17 36.29
C HIS A 575 4.01 -8.24 36.52
N GLY A 576 5.27 -7.86 36.34
CA GLY A 576 6.45 -8.72 36.46
C GLY A 576 7.05 -9.25 35.14
N ASN A 577 6.48 -8.89 33.98
CA ASN A 577 6.92 -9.28 32.64
C ASN A 577 7.12 -8.01 31.80
N GLU A 578 8.33 -7.78 31.26
CA GLU A 578 8.68 -6.59 30.46
C GLU A 578 8.32 -6.71 28.96
N GLY A 579 7.57 -7.75 28.58
CA GLY A 579 7.12 -7.96 27.20
C GLY A 579 8.29 -8.11 26.23
N LEU A 580 8.36 -7.24 25.21
CA LEU A 580 9.47 -7.21 24.25
C LEU A 580 10.83 -6.85 24.84
N LEU A 581 10.88 -6.26 26.03
CA LEU A 581 12.14 -5.83 26.66
C LEU A 581 12.67 -6.83 27.70
N LEU A 582 12.06 -8.01 27.77
CA LEU A 582 12.55 -9.10 28.60
C LEU A 582 14.03 -9.42 28.33
N GLY A 583 14.76 -9.60 29.42
CA GLY A 583 16.15 -10.05 29.40
C GLY A 583 17.17 -8.94 29.23
N ARG A 584 16.92 -7.78 29.86
CA ARG A 584 17.85 -6.65 29.86
C ARG A 584 19.23 -7.05 30.42
N PRO A 585 20.31 -6.82 29.66
CA PRO A 585 21.67 -7.07 30.13
C PRO A 585 22.15 -5.95 31.08
N PRO A 586 23.10 -6.23 31.99
CA PRO A 586 23.61 -5.26 32.95
C PRO A 586 24.19 -3.98 32.33
N GLU A 587 24.75 -4.09 31.12
CA GLU A 587 25.39 -3.00 30.39
C GLU A 587 24.39 -2.02 29.74
N GLU A 588 23.12 -2.42 29.58
CA GLU A 588 22.10 -1.56 28.99
C GLU A 588 21.49 -0.61 30.05
N PRO A 589 21.27 0.68 29.73
CA PRO A 589 20.73 1.66 30.66
C PRO A 589 19.29 1.34 31.08
N ASP A 590 18.91 1.70 32.30
CA ASP A 590 17.55 1.52 32.87
C ASP A 590 16.57 2.61 32.45
N GLN A 591 16.84 3.27 31.32
CA GLN A 591 16.04 4.39 30.89
C GLN A 591 14.86 3.89 30.04
N PRO A 592 13.63 4.36 30.29
CA PRO A 592 12.52 4.04 29.41
C PRO A 592 12.80 4.61 28.01
N ILE A 593 12.55 3.81 26.98
CA ILE A 593 12.81 4.23 25.60
C ILE A 593 11.54 4.82 24.99
N THR A 594 10.50 4.00 24.86
CA THR A 594 9.16 4.33 24.36
C THR A 594 8.19 3.18 24.68
N GLU A 595 6.96 3.20 24.14
CA GLU A 595 6.03 2.05 24.19
C GLU A 595 6.59 0.85 23.39
N ASN A 596 6.48 -0.38 23.90
CA ASN A 596 7.11 -1.56 23.29
C ASN A 596 6.60 -1.81 21.87
N SER A 597 5.30 -1.61 21.62
CA SER A 597 4.72 -1.70 20.28
C SER A 597 5.36 -0.75 19.26
N LEU A 598 5.86 0.42 19.67
CA LEU A 598 6.56 1.36 18.79
C LEU A 598 7.98 0.89 18.45
N LEU A 599 8.65 0.17 19.36
CA LEU A 599 9.96 -0.45 19.09
C LEU A 599 9.84 -1.55 18.04
N GLU A 600 8.79 -2.35 18.11
CA GLU A 600 8.57 -3.39 17.11
C GLU A 600 8.23 -2.81 15.73
N ILE A 601 7.51 -1.68 15.68
CA ILE A 601 7.30 -0.95 14.42
C ILE A 601 8.63 -0.41 13.88
N LEU A 602 9.49 0.13 14.74
CA LEU A 602 10.83 0.61 14.35
C LEU A 602 11.68 -0.51 13.74
N ASP A 603 11.72 -1.69 14.36
CA ASP A 603 12.42 -2.85 13.80
C ASP A 603 11.83 -3.25 12.42
N GLY A 604 10.51 -3.26 12.29
CA GLY A 604 9.85 -3.52 11.00
C GLY A 604 10.16 -2.48 9.92
N ILE A 605 10.38 -1.21 10.27
CA ILE A 605 10.85 -0.15 9.35
C ILE A 605 12.26 -0.46 8.84
N VAL A 606 13.17 -0.88 9.73
CA VAL A 606 14.54 -1.28 9.35
C VAL A 606 14.51 -2.46 8.39
N MET A 607 13.71 -3.49 8.71
CA MET A 607 13.54 -4.66 7.84
C MET A 607 12.92 -4.28 6.49
N MET A 608 11.90 -3.42 6.46
CA MET A 608 11.29 -2.94 5.21
C MET A 608 12.30 -2.23 4.30
N TYR A 609 13.22 -1.46 4.89
CA TYR A 609 14.29 -0.81 4.11
C TYR A 609 15.21 -1.84 3.44
N ASN A 610 15.60 -2.87 4.20
CA ASN A 610 16.44 -3.97 3.71
C ASN A 610 15.79 -4.72 2.54
N LEU A 611 14.50 -5.04 2.66
CA LEU A 611 13.80 -5.90 1.71
C LEU A 611 13.67 -5.29 0.31
N SER A 612 13.42 -3.98 0.19
CA SER A 612 13.09 -3.40 -1.11
C SER A 612 13.41 -1.92 -1.31
N VAL A 613 13.43 -1.10 -0.25
CA VAL A 613 13.51 0.36 -0.40
C VAL A 613 14.85 0.78 -1.01
N HIS A 614 15.97 0.25 -0.51
CA HIS A 614 17.29 0.66 -0.99
C HIS A 614 17.47 0.43 -2.50
N GLN A 615 17.09 -0.74 -2.99
CA GLN A 615 17.19 -1.08 -4.42
C GLN A 615 16.38 -0.13 -5.29
N GLN A 616 15.23 0.34 -4.80
CA GLN A 616 14.38 1.28 -5.53
C GLN A 616 14.89 2.71 -5.52
N LEU A 617 15.48 3.14 -4.39
CA LEU A 617 16.20 4.40 -4.36
C LEU A 617 17.32 4.40 -5.41
N GLY A 618 18.02 3.28 -5.63
CA GLY A 618 19.02 3.18 -6.69
C GLY A 618 18.43 3.27 -8.11
N LYS A 619 17.33 2.55 -8.39
CA LYS A 619 16.67 2.56 -9.72
C LYS A 619 16.17 3.94 -10.13
N MET A 620 15.70 4.74 -9.18
CA MET A 620 15.17 6.07 -9.46
C MET A 620 16.26 7.09 -9.82
N VAL A 621 17.53 6.83 -9.48
CA VAL A 621 18.68 7.64 -9.89
C VAL A 621 18.91 7.54 -11.40
N GLY A 622 18.58 6.41 -12.02
CA GLY A 622 18.73 6.21 -13.46
C GLY A 622 17.99 7.26 -14.31
N VAL A 623 16.92 7.88 -13.79
CA VAL A 623 16.26 9.00 -14.49
C VAL A 623 17.15 10.25 -14.53
N SER A 624 17.93 10.51 -13.49
CA SER A 624 18.93 11.57 -13.49
C SER A 624 20.07 11.26 -14.47
N ASP A 625 20.48 9.99 -14.57
CA ASP A 625 21.49 9.56 -15.56
C ASP A 625 20.98 9.75 -16.99
N ASP A 626 19.73 9.37 -17.27
CA ASP A 626 19.06 9.61 -18.55
C ASP A 626 19.04 11.12 -18.87
N VAL A 627 18.69 11.99 -17.91
CA VAL A 627 18.71 13.46 -18.11
C VAL A 627 20.11 13.93 -18.52
N ASN A 628 21.15 13.43 -17.86
CA ASN A 628 22.53 13.79 -18.17
C ASN A 628 22.96 13.31 -19.56
N GLU A 629 22.62 12.07 -19.92
CA GLU A 629 22.94 11.50 -21.24
C GLU A 629 22.29 12.30 -22.38
N TYR A 630 21.00 12.61 -22.26
CA TYR A 630 20.29 13.41 -23.26
C TYR A 630 20.76 14.87 -23.30
N ALA A 631 21.14 15.45 -22.16
CA ALA A 631 21.74 16.79 -22.12
C ALA A 631 23.08 16.85 -22.86
N MET A 632 23.94 15.83 -22.68
CA MET A 632 25.20 15.72 -23.42
C MET A 632 24.95 15.52 -24.92
N ALA A 633 24.04 14.61 -25.29
CA ALA A 633 23.68 14.37 -26.69
C ALA A 633 23.14 15.63 -27.40
N LEU A 634 22.32 16.42 -26.69
CA LEU A 634 21.79 17.69 -27.21
C LEU A 634 22.93 18.69 -27.45
N LYS A 635 23.83 18.86 -26.49
CA LYS A 635 24.98 19.77 -26.60
C LYS A 635 25.92 19.38 -27.75
N ASP A 636 26.19 18.10 -27.92
CA ASP A 636 26.99 17.58 -29.03
C ASP A 636 26.30 17.82 -30.38
N THR A 637 24.97 17.71 -30.43
CA THR A 637 24.18 17.99 -31.62
C THR A 637 24.21 19.48 -31.97
N GLU A 638 24.10 20.36 -30.99
CA GLU A 638 24.23 21.81 -31.17
C GLU A 638 25.61 22.20 -31.69
N GLU A 639 26.67 21.57 -31.17
CA GLU A 639 28.02 21.77 -31.66
C GLU A 639 28.18 21.27 -33.11
N LYS A 640 27.62 20.10 -33.46
CA LYS A 640 27.59 19.60 -34.85
C LYS A 640 26.85 20.56 -35.78
N ILE A 641 25.74 21.16 -35.33
CA ILE A 641 24.99 22.18 -36.09
C ILE A 641 25.87 23.40 -36.34
N SER A 642 26.54 23.94 -35.31
CA SER A 642 27.42 25.11 -35.45
C SER A 642 28.61 24.88 -36.39
N ARG A 643 29.08 23.63 -36.51
CA ARG A 643 30.17 23.22 -37.40
C ARG A 643 29.69 22.79 -38.79
N CYS A 644 28.38 22.70 -39.03
CA CYS A 644 27.82 22.17 -40.27
C CYS A 644 28.08 23.11 -41.46
N PRO A 645 28.70 22.64 -42.56
CA PRO A 645 28.92 23.46 -43.75
C PRO A 645 27.62 23.87 -44.42
N LYS A 646 27.49 25.14 -44.84
CA LYS A 646 26.29 25.70 -45.51
C LYS A 646 25.86 24.97 -46.80
N ARG A 647 26.72 24.12 -47.37
CA ARG A 647 26.47 23.38 -48.63
C ARG A 647 25.68 22.07 -48.42
N ARG A 648 25.62 21.52 -47.20
CA ARG A 648 24.93 20.25 -46.89
C ARG A 648 23.63 20.51 -46.10
N ARG A 649 22.60 20.96 -46.81
CA ARG A 649 21.29 21.27 -46.20
C ARG A 649 20.58 20.02 -45.68
N ASP A 650 20.77 18.89 -46.36
CA ASP A 650 20.29 17.56 -45.97
C ASP A 650 20.72 17.18 -44.55
N ILE A 651 22.02 17.34 -44.24
CA ILE A 651 22.57 17.03 -42.91
C ILE A 651 22.07 18.05 -41.87
N HIS A 652 22.02 19.33 -42.24
CA HIS A 652 21.57 20.38 -41.34
C HIS A 652 20.11 20.18 -40.92
N GLU A 653 19.22 19.81 -41.85
CA GLU A 653 17.81 19.51 -41.56
C GLU A 653 17.67 18.31 -40.63
N GLU A 654 18.45 17.24 -40.83
CA GLU A 654 18.40 16.06 -39.97
C GLU A 654 18.95 16.32 -38.56
N LEU A 655 20.00 17.15 -38.44
CA LEU A 655 20.51 17.62 -37.16
C LEU A 655 19.50 18.48 -36.40
N LEU A 656 18.75 19.36 -37.10
CA LEU A 656 17.67 20.15 -36.49
C LEU A 656 16.52 19.26 -35.99
N LYS A 657 16.14 18.22 -36.74
CA LYS A 657 15.16 17.23 -36.27
C LYS A 657 15.67 16.51 -35.02
N SER A 658 16.92 16.07 -35.04
CA SER A 658 17.55 15.40 -33.90
C SER A 658 17.60 16.31 -32.66
N GLN A 659 17.98 17.58 -32.84
CA GLN A 659 17.97 18.59 -31.78
C GLN A 659 16.58 18.73 -31.16
N LYS A 660 15.52 18.80 -31.99
CA LYS A 660 14.14 18.90 -31.53
C LYS A 660 13.74 17.67 -30.70
N VAL A 661 14.02 16.45 -31.20
CA VAL A 661 13.72 15.20 -30.50
C VAL A 661 14.44 15.11 -29.16
N PHE A 662 15.74 15.41 -29.12
CA PHE A 662 16.50 15.41 -27.86
C PHE A 662 16.00 16.48 -26.89
N SER A 663 15.67 17.68 -27.36
CA SER A 663 15.12 18.75 -26.53
C SER A 663 13.76 18.37 -25.92
N GLU A 664 12.84 17.81 -26.70
CA GLU A 664 11.53 17.34 -26.23
C GLU A 664 11.68 16.22 -25.18
N LYS A 665 12.55 15.24 -25.46
CA LYS A 665 12.82 14.13 -24.52
C LYS A 665 13.45 14.63 -23.22
N LEU A 666 14.41 15.54 -23.31
CA LEU A 666 15.07 16.14 -22.15
C LEU A 666 14.08 16.97 -21.31
N ASN A 667 13.18 17.71 -21.94
CA ASN A 667 12.12 18.44 -21.26
C ASN A 667 11.18 17.50 -20.50
N HIS A 668 10.82 16.35 -21.10
CA HIS A 668 10.02 15.32 -20.44
C HIS A 668 10.76 14.74 -19.22
N LEU A 669 12.02 14.33 -19.40
CA LEU A 669 12.84 13.75 -18.34
C LEU A 669 13.09 14.74 -17.21
N SER A 670 13.34 16.02 -17.50
CA SER A 670 13.53 17.08 -16.50
C SER A 670 12.28 17.24 -15.61
N ARG A 671 11.08 17.24 -16.17
CA ARG A 671 9.83 17.32 -15.37
C ARG A 671 9.57 16.05 -14.56
N ARG A 672 9.90 14.88 -15.11
CA ARG A 672 9.84 13.61 -14.37
C ARG A 672 10.83 13.61 -13.20
N LEU A 673 12.04 14.11 -13.41
CA LEU A 673 13.05 14.27 -12.37
C LEU A 673 12.58 15.25 -11.29
N ALA A 674 11.92 16.35 -11.65
CA ALA A 674 11.30 17.25 -10.67
C ALA A 674 10.31 16.52 -9.75
N TRP A 675 9.47 15.64 -10.32
CA TRP A 675 8.55 14.80 -9.54
C TRP A 675 9.28 13.86 -8.58
N ILE A 676 10.29 13.14 -9.08
CA ILE A 676 11.07 12.20 -8.27
C ILE A 676 11.81 12.95 -7.16
N ASN A 677 12.40 14.11 -7.44
CA ASN A 677 13.08 14.93 -6.43
C ASN A 677 12.15 15.42 -5.34
N VAL A 678 10.89 15.71 -5.66
CA VAL A 678 9.89 16.12 -4.66
C VAL A 678 9.39 14.93 -3.83
N THR A 679 9.16 13.78 -4.46
CA THR A 679 8.52 12.62 -3.82
C THR A 679 9.48 11.68 -3.10
N ILE A 680 10.73 11.60 -3.57
CA ILE A 680 11.71 10.57 -3.18
C ILE A 680 13.01 11.21 -2.70
N TYR A 681 13.60 12.11 -3.48
CA TYR A 681 14.90 12.74 -3.13
C TYR A 681 14.77 14.12 -2.48
N SER A 682 13.67 14.37 -1.77
CA SER A 682 13.49 15.63 -1.08
C SER A 682 14.38 15.70 0.17
N LYS A 683 14.64 16.91 0.66
CA LYS A 683 15.44 17.12 1.87
C LYS A 683 14.84 16.41 3.08
N GLU A 684 13.51 16.40 3.19
CA GLU A 684 12.79 15.69 4.24
C GLU A 684 13.01 14.17 4.16
N LYS A 685 12.96 13.60 2.95
CA LYS A 685 13.19 12.16 2.74
C LYS A 685 14.64 11.78 3.00
N MET A 686 15.58 12.67 2.66
CA MET A 686 17.00 12.51 3.02
C MET A 686 17.18 12.44 4.54
N GLN A 687 16.49 13.31 5.30
CA GLN A 687 16.53 13.29 6.76
C GLN A 687 15.92 12.02 7.36
N ASP A 688 14.88 11.45 6.75
CA ASP A 688 14.32 10.16 7.18
C ASP A 688 15.34 9.02 7.01
N VAL A 689 16.06 8.97 5.88
CA VAL A 689 17.13 7.97 5.64
C VAL A 689 18.32 8.18 6.56
N TYR A 690 18.69 9.44 6.82
CA TYR A 690 19.74 9.77 7.80
C TYR A 690 19.34 9.37 9.22
N TRP A 691 18.10 9.63 9.61
CA TRP A 691 17.56 9.19 10.88
C TRP A 691 17.60 7.66 11.00
N LEU A 692 17.19 6.92 9.96
CA LEU A 692 17.28 5.47 9.92
C LEU A 692 18.72 4.95 10.05
N LEU A 693 19.68 5.60 9.37
CA LEU A 693 21.10 5.31 9.52
C LEU A 693 21.55 5.46 10.99
N ARG A 694 21.18 6.56 11.66
CA ARG A 694 21.53 6.75 13.07
C ARG A 694 20.89 5.72 13.99
N VAL A 695 19.63 5.35 13.73
CA VAL A 695 18.95 4.27 14.46
C VAL A 695 19.75 2.98 14.36
N CYS A 696 20.18 2.58 13.15
CA CYS A 696 20.99 1.38 12.97
C CYS A 696 22.34 1.47 13.67
N ILE A 697 23.07 2.59 13.53
CA ILE A 697 24.37 2.78 14.19
C ILE A 697 24.24 2.65 15.71
N ARG A 698 23.26 3.33 16.33
CA ARG A 698 23.05 3.21 17.78
C ARG A 698 22.61 1.82 18.20
N THR A 699 21.77 1.16 17.39
CA THR A 699 21.38 -0.23 17.64
C THR A 699 22.61 -1.15 17.65
N ILE A 700 23.54 -0.94 16.72
CA ILE A 700 24.81 -1.68 16.66
C ILE A 700 25.68 -1.35 17.88
N GLU A 701 25.83 -0.08 18.25
CA GLU A 701 26.61 0.35 19.42
C GLU A 701 26.07 -0.24 20.74
N HIS A 702 24.75 -0.25 20.92
CA HIS A 702 24.10 -0.88 22.07
C HIS A 702 24.23 -2.42 22.01
N GLY A 703 24.10 -3.01 20.82
CA GLY A 703 24.32 -4.44 20.60
C GLY A 703 25.73 -4.88 20.99
N ASP A 704 26.76 -4.14 20.56
CA ASP A 704 28.17 -4.44 20.83
C ASP A 704 28.48 -4.49 22.33
N ARG A 705 27.85 -3.61 23.13
CA ARG A 705 27.98 -3.61 24.60
C ARG A 705 27.51 -4.90 25.26
N THR A 706 26.65 -5.68 24.61
CA THR A 706 26.16 -6.97 25.15
C THR A 706 27.16 -8.11 24.98
N GLY A 707 28.31 -7.87 24.34
CA GLY A 707 29.39 -8.83 24.14
C GLY A 707 28.96 -10.00 23.27
N SER A 708 29.07 -11.23 23.77
CA SER A 708 28.70 -12.45 23.04
C SER A 708 27.25 -12.47 22.53
N LEU A 709 26.33 -11.76 23.18
CA LEU A 709 24.93 -11.68 22.73
C LEU A 709 24.75 -10.83 21.46
N PHE A 710 25.74 -10.03 21.08
CA PHE A 710 25.74 -9.29 19.81
C PHE A 710 25.60 -10.22 18.59
N ALA A 711 26.07 -11.47 18.72
CA ALA A 711 25.93 -12.50 17.70
C ALA A 711 24.47 -12.77 17.28
N PHE A 712 23.49 -12.49 18.15
CA PHE A 712 22.06 -12.65 17.86
C PHE A 712 21.46 -11.52 16.99
N MET A 713 22.16 -10.41 16.79
CA MET A 713 21.66 -9.31 15.97
C MET A 713 21.42 -9.78 14.52
N PRO A 714 20.26 -9.46 13.91
CA PRO A 714 20.03 -9.75 12.51
C PRO A 714 21.04 -9.04 11.60
N GLU A 715 21.58 -9.76 10.62
CA GLU A 715 22.64 -9.23 9.73
C GLU A 715 22.21 -7.96 8.97
N PHE A 716 20.92 -7.85 8.69
CA PHE A 716 20.37 -6.75 7.90
C PHE A 716 20.55 -5.40 8.57
N TYR A 717 20.77 -5.31 9.88
CA TYR A 717 21.07 -4.03 10.54
C TYR A 717 22.37 -3.41 10.02
N LEU A 718 23.41 -4.22 9.79
CA LEU A 718 24.65 -3.77 9.17
C LEU A 718 24.43 -3.41 7.70
N SER A 719 23.71 -4.25 6.97
CA SER A 719 23.38 -4.00 5.56
C SER A 719 22.61 -2.69 5.39
N VAL A 720 21.61 -2.43 6.24
CA VAL A 720 20.81 -1.20 6.21
C VAL A 720 21.66 0.01 6.57
N ALA A 721 22.56 -0.07 7.55
CA ALA A 721 23.49 1.03 7.86
C ALA A 721 24.38 1.37 6.65
N MET A 722 25.02 0.36 6.05
CA MET A 722 25.87 0.55 4.87
C MET A 722 25.09 1.11 3.67
N ASN A 723 23.91 0.53 3.41
CA ASN A 723 23.06 0.91 2.29
C ASN A 723 22.42 2.29 2.47
N SER A 724 22.07 2.68 3.70
CA SER A 724 21.57 4.04 4.00
C SER A 724 22.66 5.07 3.81
N TYR A 725 23.88 4.81 4.29
CA TYR A 725 25.04 5.67 4.03
C TYR A 725 25.34 5.81 2.53
N SER A 726 25.36 4.69 1.81
CA SER A 726 25.53 4.68 0.35
C SER A 726 24.45 5.50 -0.36
N ALA A 727 23.18 5.36 0.05
CA ALA A 727 22.08 6.12 -0.52
C ALA A 727 22.23 7.64 -0.27
N LEU A 728 22.55 8.05 0.96
CA LEU A 728 22.78 9.46 1.30
C LEU A 728 23.92 10.07 0.48
N LYS A 729 24.99 9.32 0.28
CA LYS A 729 26.16 9.77 -0.48
C LYS A 729 25.91 9.82 -1.98
N ASN A 730 25.28 8.78 -2.54
CA ASN A 730 25.26 8.54 -3.98
C ASN A 730 23.92 8.86 -4.66
N TYR A 731 22.80 8.78 -3.95
CA TYR A 731 21.46 8.90 -4.55
C TYR A 731 20.83 10.27 -4.34
N PHE A 732 21.04 10.89 -3.17
CA PHE A 732 20.53 12.24 -2.88
C PHE A 732 21.42 13.34 -3.46
N SER A 733 22.71 13.06 -3.66
CA SER A 733 23.63 13.95 -4.38
C SER A 733 23.33 13.93 -5.89
N PRO A 734 23.34 15.05 -6.63
CA PRO A 734 23.67 16.43 -6.22
C PRO A 734 22.47 17.28 -5.77
N VAL A 735 21.28 16.68 -5.63
CA VAL A 735 20.02 17.39 -5.33
C VAL A 735 20.03 17.95 -3.92
N ASN A 736 20.44 17.13 -2.95
CA ASN A 736 20.68 17.52 -1.57
C ASN A 736 22.03 16.94 -1.14
N SER A 737 22.90 17.78 -0.60
CA SER A 737 24.22 17.33 -0.15
C SER A 737 24.16 16.76 1.26
N MET A 738 24.89 15.67 1.49
CA MET A 738 25.12 15.12 2.83
C MET A 738 25.78 16.15 3.76
N GLU A 739 26.48 17.15 3.22
CA GLU A 739 27.09 18.24 3.99
C GLU A 739 26.07 19.13 4.72
N GLU A 740 24.80 19.10 4.31
CA GLU A 740 23.70 19.85 4.92
C GLU A 740 23.04 19.12 6.11
N LEU A 741 23.46 17.87 6.40
CA LEU A 741 22.91 17.10 7.51
C LEU A 741 23.47 17.61 8.86
N PRO A 742 22.64 17.65 9.92
CA PRO A 742 23.09 18.06 11.24
C PRO A 742 24.07 17.05 11.84
N GLY A 743 25.10 17.53 12.56
CA GLY A 743 26.03 16.68 13.31
C GLY A 743 27.32 16.30 12.59
N LYS A 744 28.07 17.28 12.06
CA LYS A 744 29.51 17.09 11.79
C LYS A 744 30.23 16.99 13.14
N GLY A 745 30.38 15.75 13.63
CA GLY A 745 31.22 15.36 14.75
C GLY A 745 31.76 13.97 14.46
#